data_AF-A0AAN9GPI8-F1
#
_entry.id   AF-A0AAN9GPI8-F1
#
_cell.length_a   1.000
_cell.length_b   1.000
_cell.length_c   1.000
_cell.angle_alpha   90.00
_cell.angle_beta   90.00
_cell.angle_gamma   90.00
#
_symmetry.space_group_name_H-M   'P 1'
#
loop_
_entity.id
_entity.type
_entity.pdbx_description
1 polymer ?
#
loop_
_entity_poly.entity_id
_entity_poly.type
_entity_poly.pdbx_seq_one_letter_code
_entity_poly.pdbx_strand_id
1 'polypeptide(L)'
;MVRTYKRKTQWTSKPVQNMKDAVEAVKEGLSFREAARMFSVSKSSLGRAMSRGKISSLTSQCNTRQVFTNAEEQELVEYIIQASKYGFPIDSMTLRSLAFDLANKNLKVCPPSWTRNKRAGEDWVLAFRKRHPEISIRIPEAVSLARMMAFNRNNVDEFFKKLQHLYEKHTLTPDRIFNTDETALMTSLKPTKVLAQSGVKQVSQVVSQERGELVTMLAIVNAIGNSIPPCLIFPRVNFHDHMTINAPPGTKGLGSRSGGWMTKSLFVECLEHFTEHVNCSPDNKVLLILDNHESHISLAAINHCREKGVVLLSLPPHCTHRMQPLDVGVFGPLKTEYNKALSRWMYMHPGTRTTIHHVSTILGSAYPRAFRMENIISGFKATGIYPLDSEMFSKELAEEAESAHLQEQPQEPTCQQEQLPEPPHQQEQPPASPLQQEQPRASPLQQEQPPSPPISVEEVESSFSHAPADVRPHASVPKNSRKRKGRPLGSSRILTDTPEKNIIEENVSAKKKKAEKTASQSRKRAPSQPAKATARRSKTPRTVLQATYHQGSSVFNDRTRGRQCVGMATSAVAYAEIKDMSTWTKEDLDLVLLFGDYMYQKMLDDEEDNVQGYLQLSDIPAQINLFNKNFHVSRSAHACGVVGLGPSFSEAFSLSGAIKRAFDNFPSMILVLKETSVMIHKSTDSFWLFDSHSRNQNGMPSANGKGVLMKFQDLDDLLKFLTEMSKAISSGVVTFDSAGFQVTETDDQPEQQPPDQPEQQPPDHPEQQPPDQPEQQPPDQPEQQPPDQPEQQPPDQPEQQPPDQPEQQPPGQPEQQQLQPEHEDEDVVCMFCLESWGKSKPNEPWICCSVCNQWCHEQCGQIDDPTSYKCDFCLE
;
A
#
# COMPACT_ATOMS: atom_id res chain seq x y z
N MET A 1 12.70 31.81 1.37
CA MET A 1 11.86 32.93 1.86
C MET A 1 11.64 33.87 0.69
N VAL A 2 10.39 34.07 0.25
CA VAL A 2 10.06 35.32 -0.46
C VAL A 2 10.46 36.44 0.51
N ARG A 3 11.41 37.30 0.13
CA ARG A 3 11.82 38.40 1.01
C ARG A 3 10.62 39.29 1.23
N THR A 4 9.99 39.19 2.41
CA THR A 4 8.85 39.99 2.82
C THR A 4 9.32 41.42 2.99
N TYR A 5 9.45 42.14 1.88
CA TYR A 5 9.90 43.52 1.85
C TYR A 5 8.84 44.39 2.54
N LYS A 6 8.96 44.52 3.85
CA LYS A 6 8.25 45.53 4.64
C LYS A 6 8.77 46.89 4.16
N ARG A 7 8.04 47.48 3.21
CA ARG A 7 8.32 48.82 2.67
C ARG A 7 8.38 49.79 3.85
N LYS A 8 9.54 50.41 4.08
CA LYS A 8 9.77 51.34 5.21
C LYS A 8 8.95 52.64 5.09
N THR A 9 8.18 52.82 4.01
CA THR A 9 7.38 54.01 3.73
C THR A 9 5.92 53.64 3.47
N GLN A 10 5.00 54.26 4.22
CA GLN A 10 3.54 54.13 3.99
C GLN A 10 3.08 54.82 2.69
N TRP A 11 3.92 55.64 2.08
CA TRP A 11 3.61 56.40 0.87
C TRP A 11 3.70 55.54 -0.41
N THR A 12 2.73 54.62 -0.60
CA THR A 12 1.83 54.53 -1.79
C THR A 12 1.21 53.14 -1.97
N SER A 13 -0.11 53.06 -1.79
CA SER A 13 -1.01 52.22 -2.60
C SER A 13 -2.28 53.00 -2.95
N LYS A 14 -2.16 54.33 -3.11
CA LYS A 14 -3.29 55.19 -3.50
C LYS A 14 -3.65 54.90 -4.97
N PRO A 15 -4.95 54.86 -5.34
CA PRO A 15 -5.36 54.47 -6.68
C PRO A 15 -4.69 55.32 -7.76
N VAL A 16 -4.39 54.69 -8.92
CA VAL A 16 -3.89 55.40 -10.10
C VAL A 16 -4.88 56.48 -10.55
N GLN A 17 -6.18 56.27 -10.29
CA GLN A 17 -7.25 57.22 -10.57
C GLN A 17 -7.04 58.57 -9.85
N ASN A 18 -6.80 58.57 -8.53
CA ASN A 18 -6.51 59.79 -7.77
C ASN A 18 -5.35 60.61 -8.35
N MET A 19 -4.37 59.98 -9.00
CA MET A 19 -3.27 60.68 -9.65
C MET A 19 -3.65 61.24 -11.04
N LYS A 20 -4.59 60.60 -11.76
CA LYS A 20 -5.21 61.15 -12.98
C LYS A 20 -6.07 62.36 -12.62
N ASP A 21 -6.97 62.22 -11.67
CA ASP A 21 -7.91 63.26 -11.25
C ASP A 21 -7.15 64.50 -10.71
N ALA A 22 -6.07 64.28 -9.95
CA ALA A 22 -5.18 65.36 -9.50
C ALA A 22 -4.43 66.06 -10.63
N VAL A 23 -4.09 65.35 -11.70
CA VAL A 23 -3.45 65.95 -12.88
C VAL A 23 -4.46 66.78 -13.67
N GLU A 24 -5.68 66.28 -13.85
CA GLU A 24 -6.72 67.02 -14.57
C GLU A 24 -7.12 68.29 -13.84
N ALA A 25 -7.36 68.21 -12.52
CA ALA A 25 -7.66 69.38 -11.70
C ALA A 25 -6.56 70.47 -11.76
N VAL A 26 -5.28 70.11 -11.91
CA VAL A 26 -4.21 71.10 -12.11
C VAL A 26 -4.26 71.75 -13.49
N LYS A 27 -4.67 71.02 -14.54
CA LYS A 27 -4.91 71.61 -15.88
C LYS A 27 -6.13 72.53 -15.90
N GLU A 28 -7.18 72.16 -15.15
CA GLU A 28 -8.40 72.96 -14.94
C GLU A 28 -8.16 74.22 -14.08
N GLY A 29 -6.95 74.39 -13.54
CA GLY A 29 -6.49 75.63 -12.92
C GLY A 29 -6.21 75.54 -11.41
N LEU A 30 -6.41 74.39 -10.75
CA LEU A 30 -6.11 74.24 -9.32
C LEU A 30 -4.60 74.26 -9.06
N SER A 31 -4.19 74.84 -7.93
CA SER A 31 -2.79 74.87 -7.56
C SER A 31 -2.25 73.47 -7.23
N PHE A 32 -0.96 73.21 -7.53
CA PHE A 32 -0.30 71.94 -7.22
C PHE A 32 -0.39 71.50 -5.74
N ARG A 33 -0.52 72.43 -4.78
CA ARG A 33 -0.72 72.08 -3.36
C ARG A 33 -2.15 71.61 -3.09
N GLU A 34 -3.10 72.20 -3.78
CA GLU A 34 -4.54 72.07 -3.54
C GLU A 34 -5.09 70.79 -4.17
N ALA A 35 -4.74 70.52 -5.43
CA ALA A 35 -4.99 69.22 -6.05
C ALA A 35 -4.28 68.08 -5.29
N ALA A 36 -3.03 68.30 -4.83
CA ALA A 36 -2.33 67.32 -4.00
C ALA A 36 -3.07 67.00 -2.68
N ARG A 37 -3.63 68.03 -2.03
CA ARG A 37 -4.45 67.87 -0.81
C ARG A 37 -5.78 67.18 -1.12
N MET A 38 -6.53 67.66 -2.12
CA MET A 38 -7.87 67.20 -2.48
C MET A 38 -7.88 65.72 -2.87
N PHE A 39 -7.01 65.30 -3.79
CA PHE A 39 -6.93 63.90 -4.25
C PHE A 39 -5.99 63.05 -3.40
N SER A 40 -5.45 63.61 -2.31
CA SER A 40 -4.54 62.95 -1.38
C SER A 40 -3.24 62.41 -2.03
N VAL A 41 -2.72 63.07 -3.06
CA VAL A 41 -1.46 62.70 -3.73
C VAL A 41 -0.28 63.57 -3.25
N SER A 42 0.96 63.07 -3.38
CA SER A 42 2.12 63.91 -3.06
C SER A 42 2.32 65.00 -4.11
N LYS A 43 2.47 66.27 -3.68
CA LYS A 43 2.81 67.41 -4.55
C LYS A 43 4.02 67.12 -5.45
N SER A 44 5.06 66.48 -4.92
CA SER A 44 6.27 66.16 -5.68
C SER A 44 6.11 64.95 -6.61
N SER A 45 5.08 64.12 -6.43
CA SER A 45 4.69 63.11 -7.42
C SER A 45 3.79 63.69 -8.51
N LEU A 46 2.83 64.55 -8.14
CA LEU A 46 1.96 65.28 -9.06
C LEU A 46 2.76 66.20 -10.01
N GLY A 47 3.72 66.96 -9.48
CA GLY A 47 4.65 67.75 -10.29
C GLY A 47 5.49 66.92 -11.26
N ARG A 48 5.92 65.71 -10.86
CA ARG A 48 6.64 64.76 -11.74
C ARG A 48 5.73 64.09 -12.77
N ALA A 49 4.44 63.91 -12.48
CA ALA A 49 3.47 63.40 -13.44
C ALA A 49 3.21 64.44 -14.54
N MET A 50 2.97 65.71 -14.14
CA MET A 50 2.80 66.83 -15.07
C MET A 50 4.04 67.07 -15.94
N SER A 51 5.25 67.09 -15.37
CA SER A 51 6.46 67.37 -16.15
C SER A 51 6.88 66.25 -17.11
N ARG A 52 6.40 65.02 -16.92
CA ARG A 52 6.74 63.86 -17.77
C ARG A 52 5.67 63.52 -18.82
N GLY A 53 4.51 64.18 -18.79
CA GLY A 53 3.44 64.02 -19.80
C GLY A 53 2.79 62.63 -19.90
N LYS A 54 3.22 61.63 -19.12
CA LYS A 54 2.73 60.24 -19.21
C LYS A 54 2.27 59.72 -17.85
N ILE A 55 0.97 59.79 -17.60
CA ILE A 55 0.34 59.18 -16.42
C ILE A 55 0.35 57.64 -16.51
N SER A 56 0.42 57.07 -17.72
CA SER A 56 0.58 55.63 -17.97
C SER A 56 1.87 55.02 -17.38
N SER A 57 2.86 55.83 -17.00
CA SER A 57 4.06 55.39 -16.28
C SER A 57 3.83 55.16 -14.78
N LEU A 58 2.66 55.50 -14.23
CA LEU A 58 2.35 55.36 -12.79
C LEU A 58 1.61 54.08 -12.43
N THR A 59 1.04 53.37 -13.41
CA THR A 59 0.74 51.94 -13.28
C THR A 59 2.06 51.20 -13.08
N SER A 60 2.25 50.60 -11.91
CA SER A 60 3.43 49.82 -11.56
C SER A 60 3.44 48.45 -12.25
N GLN A 61 3.39 48.42 -13.59
CA GLN A 61 3.85 47.30 -14.40
C GLN A 61 5.39 47.27 -14.37
N CYS A 62 5.93 47.02 -13.18
CA CYS A 62 7.33 46.71 -12.96
C CYS A 62 7.59 45.24 -13.38
N ASN A 63 7.23 44.91 -14.62
CA ASN A 63 7.46 43.61 -15.24
C ASN A 63 8.91 43.51 -15.78
N THR A 64 9.81 44.35 -15.27
CA THR A 64 11.14 44.65 -15.83
C THR A 64 12.14 43.49 -15.77
N ARG A 65 11.73 42.31 -15.27
CA ARG A 65 12.51 41.07 -15.17
C ARG A 65 11.67 39.77 -15.27
N GLN A 66 10.47 39.81 -15.88
CA GLN A 66 9.80 38.55 -16.24
C GLN A 66 10.53 37.90 -17.43
N VAL A 67 10.73 36.58 -17.39
CA VAL A 67 11.37 35.80 -18.47
C VAL A 67 10.38 35.53 -19.61
N PHE A 68 9.11 35.37 -19.26
CA PHE A 68 7.98 35.12 -20.15
C PHE A 68 6.99 36.28 -20.08
N THR A 69 6.35 36.58 -21.21
CA THR A 69 5.20 37.49 -21.27
C THR A 69 3.97 36.86 -20.62
N ASN A 70 2.93 37.66 -20.34
CA ASN A 70 1.71 37.11 -19.75
C ASN A 70 1.00 36.09 -20.66
N ALA A 71 1.14 36.20 -21.99
CA ALA A 71 0.55 35.25 -22.93
C ALA A 71 1.34 33.92 -22.96
N GLU A 72 2.67 33.99 -22.92
CA GLU A 72 3.54 32.81 -22.75
C GLU A 72 3.36 32.12 -21.39
N GLU A 73 3.15 32.89 -20.32
CA GLU A 73 2.81 32.31 -19.01
C GLU A 73 1.42 31.66 -19.01
N GLN A 74 0.47 32.18 -19.80
CA GLN A 74 -0.87 31.60 -19.99
C GLN A 74 -0.84 30.28 -20.78
N GLU A 75 -0.10 30.22 -21.89
CA GLU A 75 0.09 29.00 -22.69
C GLU A 75 0.75 27.89 -21.83
N LEU A 76 1.70 28.26 -20.98
CA LEU A 76 2.31 27.36 -20.01
C LEU A 76 1.31 26.88 -18.92
N VAL A 77 0.36 27.72 -18.49
CA VAL A 77 -0.73 27.32 -17.59
C VAL A 77 -1.66 26.30 -18.26
N GLU A 78 -2.05 26.53 -19.51
CA GLU A 78 -2.92 25.64 -20.27
C GLU A 78 -2.27 24.26 -20.46
N TYR A 79 -0.99 24.21 -20.79
CA TYR A 79 -0.20 22.98 -20.85
C TYR A 79 -0.16 22.23 -19.50
N ILE A 80 0.00 22.94 -18.36
CA ILE A 80 -0.03 22.33 -17.01
C ILE A 80 -1.42 21.73 -16.73
N ILE A 81 -2.49 22.43 -17.08
CA ILE A 81 -3.86 21.98 -16.89
C ILE A 81 -4.14 20.73 -17.75
N GLN A 82 -3.77 20.75 -19.03
CA GLN A 82 -3.91 19.60 -19.93
C GLN A 82 -3.11 18.38 -19.44
N ALA A 83 -1.85 18.56 -19.04
CA ALA A 83 -1.05 17.48 -18.47
C ALA A 83 -1.69 16.85 -17.22
N SER A 84 -2.33 17.67 -16.36
CA SER A 84 -3.11 17.17 -15.23
C SER A 84 -4.37 16.42 -15.64
N LYS A 85 -5.08 16.84 -16.71
CA LYS A 85 -6.26 16.13 -17.25
C LYS A 85 -5.87 14.75 -17.80
N TYR A 86 -4.72 14.62 -18.44
CA TYR A 86 -4.21 13.35 -18.96
C TYR A 86 -3.69 12.39 -17.88
N GLY A 87 -3.81 12.72 -16.59
CA GLY A 87 -3.32 11.89 -15.48
C GLY A 87 -1.82 12.01 -15.21
N PHE A 88 -1.13 12.97 -15.83
CA PHE A 88 0.32 13.21 -15.68
C PHE A 88 0.60 14.62 -15.14
N PRO A 89 0.13 14.96 -13.91
CA PRO A 89 0.27 16.30 -13.35
C PRO A 89 1.75 16.71 -13.17
N ILE A 90 2.02 17.99 -13.39
CA ILE A 90 3.38 18.54 -13.37
C ILE A 90 3.75 19.03 -11.98
N ASP A 91 4.81 18.46 -11.40
CA ASP A 91 5.36 18.91 -10.13
C ASP A 91 6.19 20.22 -10.25
N SER A 92 6.48 20.85 -9.10
CA SER A 92 7.23 22.11 -9.03
C SER A 92 8.65 22.02 -9.63
N MET A 93 9.36 20.90 -9.47
CA MET A 93 10.69 20.70 -10.05
C MET A 93 10.61 20.57 -11.56
N THR A 94 9.68 19.75 -12.06
CA THR A 94 9.42 19.57 -13.48
C THR A 94 9.04 20.88 -14.16
N LEU A 95 8.15 21.67 -13.55
CA LEU A 95 7.78 23.01 -14.03
C LEU A 95 9.00 23.94 -14.13
N ARG A 96 9.93 23.88 -13.18
CA ARG A 96 11.14 24.71 -13.18
C ARG A 96 12.14 24.30 -14.26
N SER A 97 12.29 23.00 -14.53
CA SER A 97 13.12 22.53 -15.64
C SER A 97 12.48 22.90 -16.98
N LEU A 98 11.20 22.61 -17.16
CA LEU A 98 10.42 22.98 -18.36
C LEU A 98 10.50 24.48 -18.65
N ALA A 99 10.36 25.35 -17.64
CA ALA A 99 10.52 26.78 -17.77
C ALA A 99 11.94 27.20 -18.21
N PHE A 100 12.99 26.49 -17.80
CA PHE A 100 14.35 26.75 -18.29
C PHE A 100 14.52 26.28 -19.74
N ASP A 101 14.01 25.09 -20.08
CA ASP A 101 14.15 24.51 -21.41
C ASP A 101 13.34 25.28 -22.47
N LEU A 102 12.12 25.71 -22.13
CA LEU A 102 11.30 26.66 -22.91
C LEU A 102 12.04 27.97 -23.15
N ALA A 103 12.63 28.55 -22.10
CA ALA A 103 13.35 29.81 -22.19
C ALA A 103 14.61 29.68 -23.06
N ASN A 104 15.33 28.55 -23.01
CA ASN A 104 16.46 28.28 -23.90
C ASN A 104 16.01 28.11 -25.36
N LYS A 105 15.01 27.27 -25.64
CA LYS A 105 14.50 27.04 -27.01
C LYS A 105 13.94 28.31 -27.65
N ASN A 106 13.25 29.15 -26.86
CA ASN A 106 12.72 30.44 -27.31
C ASN A 106 13.70 31.62 -27.14
N LEU A 107 15.00 31.34 -26.93
CA LEU A 107 16.10 32.33 -26.85
C LEU A 107 15.85 33.49 -25.86
N LYS A 108 15.16 33.23 -24.75
CA LYS A 108 14.79 34.21 -23.73
C LYS A 108 15.95 34.52 -22.79
N VAL A 109 16.07 35.80 -22.41
CA VAL A 109 17.09 36.27 -21.46
C VAL A 109 16.78 35.78 -20.05
N CYS A 110 17.46 34.72 -19.63
CA CYS A 110 17.30 34.10 -18.32
C CYS A 110 18.19 34.75 -17.24
N PRO A 111 17.78 34.73 -15.95
CA PRO A 111 18.68 35.02 -14.84
C PRO A 111 19.86 34.03 -14.81
N PRO A 112 21.10 34.45 -14.47
CA PRO A 112 22.27 33.55 -14.44
C PRO A 112 22.13 32.33 -13.53
N SER A 113 21.27 32.42 -12.51
CA SER A 113 20.92 31.31 -11.63
C SER A 113 20.16 30.19 -12.33
N TRP A 114 19.38 30.49 -13.38
CA TRP A 114 18.67 29.48 -14.16
C TRP A 114 19.66 28.65 -14.98
N THR A 115 20.56 29.31 -15.70
CA THR A 115 21.62 28.66 -16.50
C THR A 115 22.53 27.82 -15.63
N ARG A 116 22.99 28.35 -14.48
CA ARG A 116 23.86 27.61 -13.55
C ARG A 116 23.18 26.36 -12.97
N ASN A 117 21.90 26.46 -12.61
CA ASN A 117 21.18 25.39 -11.93
C ASN A 117 20.38 24.46 -12.89
N LYS A 118 20.44 24.76 -14.20
CA LYS A 118 19.63 24.20 -15.30
C LYS A 118 18.12 24.11 -15.00
N ARG A 119 17.58 25.08 -14.27
CA ARG A 119 16.15 25.16 -13.87
C ARG A 119 15.80 26.53 -13.31
N ALA A 120 14.53 26.93 -13.40
CA ALA A 120 14.01 28.14 -12.79
C ALA A 120 14.12 28.15 -11.24
N GLY A 121 14.10 29.34 -10.65
CA GLY A 121 14.17 29.53 -9.19
C GLY A 121 12.86 29.27 -8.44
N GLU A 122 12.94 28.92 -7.16
CA GLU A 122 11.79 28.78 -6.24
C GLU A 122 10.87 30.02 -6.28
N ASP A 123 11.49 31.20 -6.19
CA ASP A 123 10.78 32.49 -6.18
C ASP A 123 10.06 32.77 -7.51
N TRP A 124 10.51 32.21 -8.63
CA TRP A 124 9.80 32.34 -9.90
C TRP A 124 8.50 31.54 -9.87
N VAL A 125 8.51 30.29 -9.38
CA VAL A 125 7.28 29.47 -9.25
C VAL A 125 6.28 30.12 -8.30
N LEU A 126 6.76 30.66 -7.17
CA LEU A 126 5.91 31.39 -6.22
C LEU A 126 5.31 32.66 -6.82
N ALA A 127 6.06 33.37 -7.68
CA ALA A 127 5.57 34.56 -8.36
C ALA A 127 4.62 34.22 -9.52
N PHE A 128 4.91 33.18 -10.30
CA PHE A 128 4.07 32.63 -11.39
C PHE A 128 2.70 32.21 -10.85
N ARG A 129 2.66 31.35 -9.82
CA ARG A 129 1.42 30.97 -9.12
C ARG A 129 0.67 32.12 -8.45
N LYS A 130 1.34 33.24 -8.16
CA LYS A 130 0.68 34.46 -7.65
C LYS A 130 0.03 35.29 -8.77
N ARG A 131 0.52 35.19 -10.00
CA ARG A 131 -0.11 35.79 -11.19
C ARG A 131 -1.24 34.92 -11.72
N HIS A 132 -1.09 33.60 -11.62
CA HIS A 132 -2.00 32.57 -12.12
C HIS A 132 -2.68 31.82 -10.94
N PRO A 133 -3.71 32.41 -10.28
CA PRO A 133 -4.43 31.78 -9.17
C PRO A 133 -5.19 30.49 -9.54
N GLU A 134 -5.44 30.26 -10.83
CA GLU A 134 -6.05 29.05 -11.40
C GLU A 134 -5.25 27.76 -11.10
N ILE A 135 -3.93 27.86 -10.87
CA ILE A 135 -3.07 26.71 -10.54
C ILE A 135 -2.73 26.62 -9.04
N SER A 136 -3.22 25.55 -8.40
CA SER A 136 -3.01 25.27 -6.97
C SER A 136 -2.16 24.02 -6.74
N ILE A 137 -1.33 24.02 -5.70
CA ILE A 137 -0.62 22.79 -5.28
C ILE A 137 -1.64 21.85 -4.64
N ARG A 138 -1.78 20.66 -5.23
CA ARG A 138 -2.62 19.56 -4.76
C ARG A 138 -1.77 18.30 -4.59
N ILE A 139 -2.24 17.38 -3.77
CA ILE A 139 -1.73 16.01 -3.73
C ILE A 139 -2.66 15.22 -4.66
N PRO A 140 -2.18 14.61 -5.76
CA PRO A 140 -3.02 13.82 -6.65
C PRO A 140 -3.47 12.52 -5.95
N GLU A 141 -4.65 12.03 -6.29
CA GLU A 141 -5.07 10.69 -5.90
C GLU A 141 -4.39 9.66 -6.81
N ALA A 142 -4.01 8.51 -6.25
CA ALA A 142 -3.44 7.39 -7.01
C ALA A 142 -4.53 6.66 -7.82
N VAL A 143 -4.86 7.18 -9.00
CA VAL A 143 -5.80 6.56 -9.94
C VAL A 143 -5.05 5.59 -10.85
N SER A 144 -5.53 4.35 -10.97
CA SER A 144 -4.95 3.38 -11.90
C SER A 144 -5.46 3.60 -13.32
N LEU A 145 -4.63 3.27 -14.31
CA LEU A 145 -5.01 3.33 -15.73
C LEU A 145 -6.29 2.54 -16.05
N ALA A 146 -6.56 1.45 -15.33
CA ALA A 146 -7.80 0.70 -15.42
C ALA A 146 -9.03 1.48 -14.91
N ARG A 147 -8.88 2.33 -13.88
CA ARG A 147 -9.95 3.25 -13.43
C ARG A 147 -10.21 4.33 -14.49
N MET A 148 -9.16 4.94 -15.05
CA MET A 148 -9.30 5.95 -16.11
C MET A 148 -9.93 5.40 -17.41
N MET A 149 -9.65 4.15 -17.79
CA MET A 149 -10.28 3.54 -18.97
C MET A 149 -11.70 3.01 -18.72
N ALA A 150 -12.02 2.62 -17.48
CA ALA A 150 -13.32 2.06 -17.14
C ALA A 150 -14.40 3.13 -16.91
N PHE A 151 -14.01 4.31 -16.42
CA PHE A 151 -14.86 5.48 -16.41
C PHE A 151 -14.95 6.00 -17.85
N ASN A 152 -16.06 5.70 -18.52
CA ASN A 152 -16.33 6.12 -19.89
C ASN A 152 -17.85 6.18 -20.11
N ARG A 153 -18.28 6.96 -21.10
CA ARG A 153 -19.70 7.26 -21.32
C ARG A 153 -20.55 6.00 -21.49
N ASN A 154 -20.09 5.00 -22.22
CA ASN A 154 -20.86 3.76 -22.43
C ASN A 154 -21.15 3.03 -21.12
N ASN A 155 -20.15 2.89 -20.24
CA ASN A 155 -20.30 2.22 -18.94
C ASN A 155 -21.18 3.01 -17.97
N VAL A 156 -21.04 4.34 -17.95
CA VAL A 156 -21.81 5.25 -17.08
C VAL A 156 -23.27 5.32 -17.54
N ASP A 157 -23.52 5.52 -18.84
CA ASP A 157 -24.85 5.51 -19.44
C ASP A 157 -25.57 4.16 -19.24
N GLU A 158 -24.87 3.02 -19.32
CA GLU A 158 -25.47 1.70 -19.07
C GLU A 158 -25.94 1.54 -17.61
N PHE A 159 -25.17 2.06 -16.65
CA PHE A 159 -25.59 2.10 -15.25
C PHE A 159 -26.81 3.01 -15.06
N PHE A 160 -26.80 4.24 -15.59
CA PHE A 160 -27.93 5.14 -15.43
C PHE A 160 -29.21 4.64 -16.12
N LYS A 161 -29.11 3.98 -17.28
CA LYS A 161 -30.26 3.31 -17.92
C LYS A 161 -30.85 2.21 -17.03
N LYS A 162 -30.00 1.42 -16.37
CA LYS A 162 -30.43 0.38 -15.41
C LYS A 162 -31.03 0.99 -14.14
N LEU A 163 -30.44 2.06 -13.62
CA LEU A 163 -30.94 2.78 -12.45
C LEU A 163 -32.32 3.40 -12.75
N GLN A 164 -32.46 4.13 -13.85
CA GLN A 164 -33.73 4.72 -14.30
C GLN A 164 -34.83 3.65 -14.45
N HIS A 165 -34.52 2.51 -15.08
CA HIS A 165 -35.46 1.40 -15.19
C HIS A 165 -35.95 0.90 -13.82
N LEU A 166 -35.09 0.87 -12.79
CA LEU A 166 -35.47 0.48 -11.43
C LEU A 166 -36.32 1.54 -10.72
N TYR A 167 -36.06 2.83 -10.92
CA TYR A 167 -36.92 3.92 -10.44
C TYR A 167 -38.34 3.79 -11.01
N GLU A 168 -38.46 3.59 -12.33
CA GLU A 168 -39.74 3.43 -13.04
C GLU A 168 -40.50 2.16 -12.61
N LYS A 169 -39.78 1.05 -12.40
CA LYS A 169 -40.35 -0.28 -12.09
C LYS A 169 -40.77 -0.46 -10.63
N HIS A 170 -40.13 0.23 -9.69
CA HIS A 170 -40.28 -0.01 -8.25
C HIS A 170 -40.66 1.22 -7.41
N THR A 171 -41.02 2.35 -8.04
CA THR A 171 -41.48 3.58 -7.37
C THR A 171 -40.57 4.00 -6.21
N LEU A 172 -39.26 4.06 -6.50
CA LEU A 172 -38.22 4.25 -5.47
C LEU A 172 -38.22 5.68 -4.92
N THR A 173 -38.54 5.82 -3.64
CA THR A 173 -38.37 7.05 -2.85
C THR A 173 -36.97 7.11 -2.20
N PRO A 174 -36.46 8.28 -1.78
CA PRO A 174 -35.11 8.41 -1.20
C PRO A 174 -34.84 7.56 0.05
N ASP A 175 -35.85 7.23 0.84
CA ASP A 175 -35.73 6.31 1.98
C ASP A 175 -35.48 4.85 1.56
N ARG A 176 -35.78 4.51 0.30
CA ARG A 176 -35.70 3.17 -0.31
C ARG A 176 -34.45 2.94 -1.15
N ILE A 177 -33.62 3.98 -1.34
CA ILE A 177 -32.39 3.91 -2.14
C ILE A 177 -31.21 3.90 -1.19
N PHE A 178 -30.58 2.73 -1.06
CA PHE A 178 -29.45 2.47 -0.18
C PHE A 178 -28.15 2.31 -0.96
N ASN A 179 -27.06 2.66 -0.31
CA ASN A 179 -25.70 2.40 -0.76
C ASN A 179 -24.91 1.71 0.35
N THR A 180 -24.08 0.74 -0.03
CA THR A 180 -23.20 0.02 0.89
C THR A 180 -21.80 -0.16 0.32
N ASP A 181 -20.80 -0.10 1.20
CA ASP A 181 -19.39 -0.25 0.88
C ASP A 181 -18.55 -0.55 2.14
N GLU A 182 -17.37 -1.11 1.94
CA GLU A 182 -16.40 -1.41 3.00
C GLU A 182 -15.33 -0.32 3.17
N THR A 183 -14.91 -0.09 4.41
CA THR A 183 -13.73 0.73 4.70
C THR A 183 -12.88 0.16 5.83
N ALA A 184 -11.57 0.33 5.72
CA ALA A 184 -10.60 -0.12 6.71
C ALA A 184 -10.50 0.85 7.89
N LEU A 185 -10.71 0.34 9.11
CA LEU A 185 -10.38 1.01 10.37
C LEU A 185 -9.07 0.42 10.90
N MET A 186 -8.02 1.24 10.97
CA MET A 186 -6.69 0.80 11.43
C MET A 186 -6.52 1.07 12.93
N THR A 187 -5.72 0.27 13.62
CA THR A 187 -5.29 0.57 15.01
C THR A 187 -4.10 1.53 15.08
N SER A 188 -3.37 1.74 13.98
CA SER A 188 -2.26 2.71 13.91
C SER A 188 -2.74 4.11 13.57
N LEU A 189 -2.14 5.10 14.26
CA LEU A 189 -2.40 6.52 14.05
C LEU A 189 -1.67 7.00 12.79
N LYS A 190 -2.36 7.72 11.90
CA LYS A 190 -1.72 8.43 10.79
C LYS A 190 -1.24 9.80 11.28
N PRO A 191 0.07 10.11 11.26
CA PRO A 191 0.57 11.41 11.69
C PRO A 191 -0.07 12.55 10.89
N THR A 192 -0.31 13.67 11.57
CA THR A 192 -0.88 14.88 10.96
C THR A 192 0.10 16.06 11.10
N LYS A 193 -0.21 17.20 10.48
CA LYS A 193 0.64 18.39 10.60
C LYS A 193 0.53 18.95 12.02
N VAL A 194 1.62 18.88 12.77
CA VAL A 194 1.74 19.38 14.14
C VAL A 194 2.47 20.73 14.20
N LEU A 195 2.35 21.42 15.33
CA LEU A 195 3.18 22.59 15.66
C LEU A 195 4.45 22.11 16.35
N ALA A 196 5.61 22.60 15.93
CA ALA A 196 6.92 22.23 16.46
C ALA A 196 7.90 23.41 16.37
N GLN A 197 9.05 23.29 17.04
CA GLN A 197 10.09 24.32 17.06
C GLN A 197 10.62 24.61 15.65
N SER A 198 10.69 25.89 15.29
CA SER A 198 11.20 26.33 13.98
C SER A 198 12.67 25.96 13.81
N GLY A 199 13.00 25.30 12.70
CA GLY A 199 14.35 24.84 12.37
C GLY A 199 14.63 23.37 12.68
N VAL A 200 13.80 22.71 13.48
CA VAL A 200 13.89 21.27 13.75
C VAL A 200 13.43 20.48 12.52
N LYS A 201 14.23 19.48 12.09
CA LYS A 201 13.94 18.65 10.90
C LYS A 201 13.16 17.38 11.20
N GLN A 202 13.34 16.81 12.40
CA GLN A 202 12.69 15.58 12.84
C GLN A 202 11.76 15.89 14.01
N VAL A 203 10.47 15.58 13.85
CA VAL A 203 9.45 15.77 14.88
C VAL A 203 8.75 14.43 15.04
N SER A 204 9.05 13.73 16.13
CA SER A 204 8.45 12.44 16.43
C SER A 204 7.09 12.60 17.08
N GLN A 205 6.10 11.84 16.60
CA GLN A 205 4.82 11.65 17.28
C GLN A 205 4.77 10.21 17.77
N VAL A 206 4.49 9.99 19.06
CA VAL A 206 4.26 8.65 19.60
C VAL A 206 3.04 8.05 18.91
N VAL A 207 3.25 6.96 18.17
CA VAL A 207 2.20 6.16 17.54
C VAL A 207 2.13 4.82 18.27
N SER A 208 0.94 4.22 18.36
CA SER A 208 0.78 2.99 19.14
C SER A 208 1.49 1.78 18.54
N GLN A 209 1.63 1.74 17.21
CA GLN A 209 2.25 0.68 16.42
C GLN A 209 2.65 1.29 15.07
N GLU A 210 3.78 0.86 14.48
CA GLU A 210 4.16 1.28 13.12
C GLU A 210 3.25 0.66 12.05
N ARG A 211 2.90 -0.62 12.21
CA ARG A 211 1.89 -1.32 11.41
C ARG A 211 0.67 -1.61 12.28
N GLY A 212 -0.48 -1.04 11.92
CA GLY A 212 -1.73 -1.26 12.63
C GLY A 212 -2.49 -2.48 12.11
N GLU A 213 -3.23 -3.13 13.00
CA GLU A 213 -4.23 -4.13 12.66
C GLU A 213 -5.44 -3.48 11.97
N LEU A 214 -6.12 -4.24 11.10
CA LEU A 214 -7.26 -3.80 10.32
C LEU A 214 -8.55 -4.44 10.82
N VAL A 215 -9.57 -3.62 11.08
CA VAL A 215 -10.97 -4.04 11.23
C VAL A 215 -11.73 -3.46 10.04
N THR A 216 -12.44 -4.31 9.29
CA THR A 216 -13.26 -3.82 8.18
C THR A 216 -14.62 -3.37 8.73
N MET A 217 -15.06 -2.17 8.34
CA MET A 217 -16.42 -1.71 8.59
C MET A 217 -17.20 -1.72 7.28
N LEU A 218 -18.29 -2.50 7.20
CA LEU A 218 -19.30 -2.33 6.16
C LEU A 218 -20.27 -1.24 6.62
N ALA A 219 -20.36 -0.17 5.83
CA ALA A 219 -21.30 0.92 6.06
C ALA A 219 -22.51 0.79 5.12
N ILE A 220 -23.68 1.21 5.61
CA ILE A 220 -24.92 1.25 4.83
C ILE A 220 -25.62 2.57 5.11
N VAL A 221 -25.97 3.31 4.04
CA VAL A 221 -26.62 4.63 4.10
C VAL A 221 -27.73 4.74 3.05
N ASN A 222 -28.69 5.64 3.22
CA ASN A 222 -29.73 5.91 2.22
C ASN A 222 -29.77 7.36 1.73
N ALA A 223 -30.48 7.58 0.62
CA ALA A 223 -30.47 8.85 -0.10
C ALA A 223 -31.15 10.02 0.63
N ILE A 224 -31.98 9.76 1.66
CA ILE A 224 -32.48 10.80 2.57
C ILE A 224 -31.46 11.22 3.64
N GLY A 225 -30.31 10.52 3.73
CA GLY A 225 -29.22 10.88 4.62
C GLY A 225 -29.19 10.15 5.97
N ASN A 226 -29.92 9.04 6.10
CA ASN A 226 -29.84 8.17 7.28
C ASN A 226 -28.75 7.11 7.09
N SER A 227 -28.20 6.61 8.19
CA SER A 227 -27.29 5.47 8.23
C SER A 227 -27.90 4.31 9.00
N ILE A 228 -27.72 3.08 8.50
CA ILE A 228 -28.01 1.85 9.23
C ILE A 228 -26.78 1.50 10.10
N PRO A 229 -26.95 0.93 11.31
CA PRO A 229 -25.81 0.53 12.13
C PRO A 229 -24.84 -0.36 11.35
N PRO A 230 -23.52 -0.10 11.40
CA PRO A 230 -22.55 -0.79 10.56
C PRO A 230 -22.32 -2.24 10.99
N CYS A 231 -21.69 -3.03 10.12
CA CYS A 231 -21.11 -4.32 10.49
C CYS A 231 -19.60 -4.16 10.67
N LEU A 232 -19.04 -4.66 11.78
CA LEU A 232 -17.60 -4.67 12.06
C LEU A 232 -17.04 -6.09 11.97
N ILE A 233 -16.05 -6.26 11.11
CA ILE A 233 -15.43 -7.53 10.80
C ILE A 233 -14.02 -7.53 11.39
N PHE A 234 -13.86 -8.25 12.49
CA PHE A 234 -12.62 -8.32 13.25
C PHE A 234 -11.69 -9.42 12.69
N PRO A 235 -10.36 -9.24 12.77
CA PRO A 235 -9.37 -10.22 12.33
C PRO A 235 -9.19 -11.38 13.33
N ARG A 236 -10.30 -11.97 13.79
CA ARG A 236 -10.32 -13.11 14.73
C ARG A 236 -11.38 -14.12 14.31
N VAL A 237 -11.14 -15.39 14.63
CA VAL A 237 -12.07 -16.50 14.37
C VAL A 237 -13.35 -16.37 15.20
N ASN A 238 -13.20 -16.02 16.48
CA ASN A 238 -14.29 -15.91 17.43
C ASN A 238 -14.53 -14.43 17.78
N PHE A 239 -15.72 -13.94 17.45
CA PHE A 239 -16.22 -12.66 17.94
C PHE A 239 -16.67 -12.79 19.40
N HIS A 240 -16.54 -11.72 20.18
CA HIS A 240 -17.00 -11.63 21.56
C HIS A 240 -17.69 -10.27 21.77
N ASP A 241 -18.82 -10.22 22.46
CA ASP A 241 -19.69 -9.03 22.55
C ASP A 241 -18.97 -7.78 23.11
N HIS A 242 -17.98 -7.98 23.97
CA HIS A 242 -17.17 -6.88 24.51
C HIS A 242 -16.41 -6.11 23.42
N MET A 243 -16.15 -6.73 22.27
CA MET A 243 -15.48 -6.10 21.13
C MET A 243 -16.34 -5.04 20.45
N THR A 244 -17.66 -4.99 20.69
CA THR A 244 -18.58 -3.94 20.22
C THR A 244 -18.94 -2.90 21.29
N ILE A 245 -18.30 -2.92 22.47
CA ILE A 245 -18.54 -1.92 23.51
C ILE A 245 -18.22 -0.50 22.98
N ASN A 246 -19.16 0.42 23.24
CA ASN A 246 -19.18 1.80 22.75
C ASN A 246 -19.12 1.95 21.22
N ALA A 247 -19.43 0.91 20.44
CA ALA A 247 -19.72 1.07 19.01
C ALA A 247 -21.01 1.90 18.80
N PRO A 248 -21.28 2.39 17.56
CA PRO A 248 -22.59 2.94 17.23
C PRO A 248 -23.73 1.98 17.63
N PRO A 249 -24.84 2.45 18.23
CA PRO A 249 -25.92 1.56 18.68
C PRO A 249 -26.44 0.66 17.56
N GLY A 250 -26.62 -0.63 17.86
CA GLY A 250 -27.04 -1.65 16.89
C GLY A 250 -25.92 -2.19 15.99
N THR A 251 -24.65 -1.78 16.16
CA THR A 251 -23.53 -2.33 15.36
C THR A 251 -23.43 -3.85 15.47
N LYS A 252 -23.38 -4.55 14.33
CA LYS A 252 -23.17 -6.00 14.28
C LYS A 252 -21.68 -6.32 14.30
N GLY A 253 -21.21 -7.04 15.30
CA GLY A 253 -19.84 -7.57 15.34
C GLY A 253 -19.75 -8.95 14.70
N LEU A 254 -18.71 -9.18 13.88
CA LEU A 254 -18.46 -10.42 13.15
C LEU A 254 -16.97 -10.82 13.21
N GLY A 255 -16.67 -12.11 13.19
CA GLY A 255 -15.31 -12.65 13.18
C GLY A 255 -14.89 -13.16 11.80
N SER A 256 -13.72 -12.73 11.30
CA SER A 256 -13.14 -13.22 10.04
C SER A 256 -11.88 -14.06 10.28
N ARG A 257 -11.93 -15.33 9.85
CA ARG A 257 -10.76 -16.23 9.79
C ARG A 257 -9.69 -15.74 8.82
N SER A 258 -10.06 -14.90 7.85
CA SER A 258 -9.17 -14.31 6.86
C SER A 258 -8.83 -12.87 7.26
N GLY A 259 -8.12 -12.67 8.37
CA GLY A 259 -7.43 -11.41 8.70
C GLY A 259 -8.27 -10.12 8.63
N GLY A 260 -9.56 -10.18 8.96
CA GLY A 260 -10.46 -9.01 8.97
C GLY A 260 -11.08 -8.67 7.61
N TRP A 261 -10.78 -9.44 6.56
CA TRP A 261 -11.37 -9.27 5.22
C TRP A 261 -12.81 -9.80 5.15
N MET A 262 -13.64 -9.15 4.34
CA MET A 262 -15.00 -9.59 3.99
C MET A 262 -14.99 -10.92 3.22
N THR A 263 -15.96 -11.79 3.48
CA THR A 263 -16.15 -13.07 2.77
C THR A 263 -17.60 -13.24 2.32
N LYS A 264 -17.85 -14.23 1.45
CA LYS A 264 -19.19 -14.51 0.90
C LYS A 264 -20.24 -14.94 1.95
N SER A 265 -19.83 -15.49 3.09
CA SER A 265 -20.73 -15.83 4.20
C SER A 265 -20.98 -14.60 5.07
N LEU A 266 -19.92 -13.89 5.46
CA LEU A 266 -20.02 -12.67 6.27
C LEU A 266 -20.89 -11.60 5.59
N PHE A 267 -20.83 -11.50 4.26
CA PHE A 267 -21.70 -10.58 3.52
C PHE A 267 -23.18 -10.98 3.57
N VAL A 268 -23.51 -12.27 3.67
CA VAL A 268 -24.91 -12.73 3.89
C VAL A 268 -25.36 -12.33 5.29
N GLU A 269 -24.54 -12.53 6.31
CA GLU A 269 -24.83 -12.09 7.69
C GLU A 269 -25.00 -10.55 7.79
N CYS A 270 -24.26 -9.79 6.98
CA CYS A 270 -24.45 -8.34 6.84
C CYS A 270 -25.76 -7.97 6.12
N LEU A 271 -26.19 -8.75 5.12
CA LEU A 271 -27.47 -8.57 4.44
C LEU A 271 -28.67 -8.98 5.32
N GLU A 272 -28.52 -9.99 6.17
CA GLU A 272 -29.50 -10.34 7.20
C GLU A 272 -29.71 -9.15 8.13
N HIS A 273 -28.62 -8.65 8.74
CA HIS A 273 -28.60 -7.43 9.57
C HIS A 273 -29.21 -6.20 8.86
N PHE A 274 -28.90 -5.98 7.57
CA PHE A 274 -29.56 -4.94 6.78
C PHE A 274 -31.08 -5.11 6.71
N THR A 275 -31.55 -6.32 6.42
CA THR A 275 -33.00 -6.62 6.31
C THR A 275 -33.73 -6.65 7.66
N GLU A 276 -33.01 -6.78 8.79
CA GLU A 276 -33.57 -6.58 10.14
C GLU A 276 -33.82 -5.10 10.44
N HIS A 277 -32.99 -4.20 9.89
CA HIS A 277 -33.09 -2.75 10.13
C HIS A 277 -33.92 -2.00 9.07
N VAL A 278 -34.23 -2.64 7.94
CA VAL A 278 -34.96 -2.02 6.82
C VAL A 278 -36.24 -2.79 6.52
N ASN A 279 -37.38 -2.12 6.67
CA ASN A 279 -38.71 -2.64 6.35
C ASN A 279 -38.89 -2.81 4.82
N CYS A 280 -38.38 -3.91 4.30
CA CYS A 280 -38.47 -4.34 2.90
C CYS A 280 -39.35 -5.59 2.78
N SER A 281 -40.04 -5.71 1.65
CA SER A 281 -40.83 -6.90 1.29
C SER A 281 -40.87 -7.08 -0.23
N PRO A 282 -41.27 -8.26 -0.75
CA PRO A 282 -41.44 -8.46 -2.19
C PRO A 282 -42.35 -7.44 -2.88
N ASP A 283 -43.36 -6.91 -2.16
CA ASP A 283 -44.30 -5.90 -2.65
C ASP A 283 -43.81 -4.46 -2.46
N ASN A 284 -43.02 -4.21 -1.40
CA ASN A 284 -42.42 -2.90 -1.09
C ASN A 284 -40.88 -3.02 -1.07
N LYS A 285 -40.29 -2.90 -2.25
CA LYS A 285 -38.87 -3.19 -2.48
C LYS A 285 -37.95 -2.03 -2.09
N VAL A 286 -36.70 -2.38 -1.82
CA VAL A 286 -35.61 -1.43 -1.61
C VAL A 286 -34.50 -1.68 -2.62
N LEU A 287 -33.84 -0.61 -3.08
CA LEU A 287 -32.66 -0.68 -3.93
C LEU A 287 -31.42 -0.60 -3.05
N LEU A 288 -30.50 -1.56 -3.20
CA LEU A 288 -29.19 -1.53 -2.56
C LEU A 288 -28.11 -1.51 -3.65
N ILE A 289 -27.33 -0.42 -3.66
CA ILE A 289 -26.26 -0.15 -4.62
C ILE A 289 -24.91 -0.44 -3.96
N LEU A 290 -24.07 -1.24 -4.63
CA LEU A 290 -22.78 -1.71 -4.13
C LEU A 290 -21.76 -1.84 -5.27
N ASP A 291 -20.52 -2.15 -4.94
CA ASP A 291 -19.49 -2.45 -5.94
C ASP A 291 -19.68 -3.88 -6.55
N ASN A 292 -18.72 -4.32 -7.38
CA ASN A 292 -18.77 -5.63 -8.05
C ASN A 292 -17.69 -6.59 -7.51
N HIS A 293 -17.34 -6.51 -6.22
CA HIS A 293 -16.36 -7.36 -5.58
C HIS A 293 -16.85 -8.81 -5.42
N GLU A 294 -15.92 -9.79 -5.45
CA GLU A 294 -16.33 -11.20 -5.45
C GLU A 294 -16.99 -11.63 -4.13
N SER A 295 -16.73 -10.98 -2.99
CA SER A 295 -17.43 -11.27 -1.72
C SER A 295 -18.93 -11.05 -1.80
N HIS A 296 -19.38 -10.06 -2.56
CA HIS A 296 -20.80 -9.69 -2.63
C HIS A 296 -21.61 -10.59 -3.56
N ILE A 297 -20.93 -11.29 -4.47
CA ILE A 297 -21.56 -12.14 -5.49
C ILE A 297 -21.62 -13.59 -5.00
N SER A 298 -22.68 -13.91 -4.26
CA SER A 298 -23.02 -15.27 -3.83
C SER A 298 -24.49 -15.60 -4.11
N LEU A 299 -24.79 -16.88 -4.39
CA LEU A 299 -26.17 -17.32 -4.64
C LEU A 299 -27.05 -17.18 -3.38
N ALA A 300 -26.46 -17.36 -2.19
CA ALA A 300 -27.14 -17.15 -0.91
C ALA A 300 -27.56 -15.68 -0.75
N ALA A 301 -26.66 -14.73 -0.99
CA ALA A 301 -26.95 -13.30 -0.94
C ALA A 301 -28.07 -12.90 -1.92
N ILE A 302 -28.02 -13.42 -3.15
CA ILE A 302 -29.03 -13.13 -4.19
C ILE A 302 -30.41 -13.72 -3.81
N ASN A 303 -30.45 -14.94 -3.27
CA ASN A 303 -31.70 -15.56 -2.83
C ASN A 303 -32.32 -14.79 -1.65
N HIS A 304 -31.53 -14.52 -0.60
CA HIS A 304 -31.95 -13.72 0.55
C HIS A 304 -32.51 -12.36 0.12
N CYS A 305 -31.80 -11.64 -0.76
CA CYS A 305 -32.27 -10.37 -1.29
C CYS A 305 -33.60 -10.50 -2.05
N ARG A 306 -33.75 -11.50 -2.94
CA ARG A 306 -35.00 -11.73 -3.67
C ARG A 306 -36.17 -12.08 -2.76
N GLU A 307 -35.93 -12.88 -1.73
CA GLU A 307 -36.95 -13.30 -0.75
C GLU A 307 -37.40 -12.14 0.16
N LYS A 308 -36.47 -11.26 0.55
CA LYS A 308 -36.76 -10.07 1.38
C LYS A 308 -37.23 -8.84 0.58
N GLY A 309 -37.14 -8.87 -0.75
CA GLY A 309 -37.52 -7.73 -1.60
C GLY A 309 -36.42 -6.66 -1.78
N VAL A 310 -35.17 -7.01 -1.55
CA VAL A 310 -34.00 -6.17 -1.86
C VAL A 310 -33.63 -6.37 -3.34
N VAL A 311 -33.44 -5.27 -4.07
CA VAL A 311 -32.90 -5.24 -5.43
C VAL A 311 -31.44 -4.82 -5.35
N LEU A 312 -30.53 -5.71 -5.74
CA LEU A 312 -29.10 -5.42 -5.83
C LEU A 312 -28.72 -4.84 -7.20
N LEU A 313 -28.09 -3.67 -7.22
CA LEU A 313 -27.49 -3.04 -8.41
C LEU A 313 -25.99 -2.84 -8.19
N SER A 314 -25.14 -3.41 -9.04
CA SER A 314 -23.70 -3.16 -8.97
C SER A 314 -23.28 -1.92 -9.77
N LEU A 315 -22.37 -1.14 -9.20
CA LEU A 315 -21.68 -0.04 -9.88
C LEU A 315 -20.84 -0.56 -11.07
N PRO A 316 -20.57 0.26 -12.10
CA PRO A 316 -19.62 -0.07 -13.14
C PRO A 316 -18.24 -0.42 -12.54
N PRO A 317 -17.58 -1.51 -12.97
CA PRO A 317 -16.27 -1.88 -12.44
C PRO A 317 -15.25 -0.75 -12.53
N HIS A 318 -14.42 -0.64 -11.49
CA HIS A 318 -13.38 0.39 -11.34
C HIS A 318 -13.88 1.86 -11.30
N CYS A 319 -15.20 2.12 -11.29
CA CYS A 319 -15.75 3.47 -11.22
C CYS A 319 -16.06 3.97 -9.80
N THR A 320 -15.75 3.18 -8.76
CA THR A 320 -16.03 3.45 -7.33
C THR A 320 -15.64 4.88 -6.92
N HIS A 321 -14.41 5.30 -7.22
CA HIS A 321 -13.86 6.63 -6.93
C HIS A 321 -14.67 7.84 -7.45
N ARG A 322 -15.62 7.64 -8.38
CA ARG A 322 -16.54 8.67 -8.88
C ARG A 322 -18.00 8.39 -8.54
N MET A 323 -18.41 7.11 -8.54
CA MET A 323 -19.82 6.70 -8.52
C MET A 323 -20.29 6.06 -7.20
N GLN A 324 -19.43 6.00 -6.17
CA GLN A 324 -19.73 5.41 -4.86
C GLN A 324 -20.05 6.49 -3.81
N PRO A 325 -21.32 6.66 -3.38
CA PRO A 325 -21.71 7.70 -2.42
C PRO A 325 -20.91 7.68 -1.12
N LEU A 326 -20.62 6.50 -0.56
CA LEU A 326 -19.85 6.35 0.67
C LEU A 326 -18.39 6.83 0.52
N ASP A 327 -17.70 6.47 -0.56
CA ASP A 327 -16.33 6.90 -0.84
C ASP A 327 -16.26 8.43 -1.05
N VAL A 328 -17.17 8.97 -1.87
CA VAL A 328 -17.19 10.39 -2.27
C VAL A 328 -17.64 11.31 -1.12
N GLY A 329 -18.64 10.89 -0.33
CA GLY A 329 -19.26 11.74 0.69
C GLY A 329 -18.84 11.47 2.14
N VAL A 330 -18.54 10.23 2.52
CA VAL A 330 -18.58 9.79 3.94
C VAL A 330 -17.25 9.25 4.45
N PHE A 331 -16.54 8.44 3.67
CA PHE A 331 -15.30 7.78 4.13
C PHE A 331 -14.12 8.73 4.28
N GLY A 332 -14.05 9.82 3.51
CA GLY A 332 -13.07 10.91 3.73
C GLY A 332 -13.24 11.59 5.11
N PRO A 333 -14.43 12.11 5.44
CA PRO A 333 -14.78 12.59 6.78
C PRO A 333 -14.57 11.54 7.87
N LEU A 334 -14.96 10.28 7.65
CA LEU A 334 -14.77 9.20 8.64
C LEU A 334 -13.30 8.96 8.96
N LYS A 335 -12.45 8.77 7.95
CA LYS A 335 -11.00 8.55 8.14
C LYS A 335 -10.36 9.72 8.92
N THR A 336 -10.86 10.94 8.70
CA THR A 336 -10.44 12.15 9.41
C THR A 336 -10.89 12.15 10.88
N GLU A 337 -12.17 11.92 11.16
CA GLU A 337 -12.73 11.95 12.51
C GLU A 337 -12.30 10.75 13.36
N TYR A 338 -12.07 9.60 12.74
CA TYR A 338 -11.51 8.41 13.36
C TYR A 338 -10.05 8.64 13.77
N ASN A 339 -9.22 9.23 12.90
CA ASN A 339 -7.82 9.55 13.25
C ASN A 339 -7.73 10.58 14.39
N LYS A 340 -8.64 11.56 14.44
CA LYS A 340 -8.78 12.47 15.59
C LYS A 340 -9.19 11.74 16.87
N ALA A 341 -10.17 10.85 16.80
CA ALA A 341 -10.65 10.07 17.94
C ALA A 341 -9.55 9.14 18.48
N LEU A 342 -8.81 8.47 17.60
CA LEU A 342 -7.65 7.64 17.94
C LEU A 342 -6.53 8.47 18.59
N SER A 343 -6.18 9.63 18.02
CA SER A 343 -5.17 10.52 18.62
C SER A 343 -5.59 11.01 20.01
N ARG A 344 -6.89 11.30 20.22
CA ARG A 344 -7.42 11.67 21.54
C ARG A 344 -7.40 10.48 22.50
N TRP A 345 -7.78 9.30 22.05
CA TRP A 345 -7.76 8.08 22.87
C TRP A 345 -6.33 7.79 23.36
N MET A 346 -5.34 7.85 22.47
CA MET A 346 -3.92 7.69 22.84
C MET A 346 -3.43 8.75 23.83
N TYR A 347 -3.83 10.02 23.65
CA TYR A 347 -3.45 11.09 24.59
C TYR A 347 -4.03 10.88 26.00
N MET A 348 -5.22 10.29 26.10
CA MET A 348 -5.86 9.96 27.39
C MET A 348 -5.35 8.67 28.02
N HIS A 349 -4.66 7.80 27.27
CA HIS A 349 -4.14 6.50 27.72
C HIS A 349 -2.65 6.36 27.37
N PRO A 350 -1.76 7.23 27.93
CA PRO A 350 -0.33 7.17 27.67
C PRO A 350 0.23 5.78 28.04
N GLY A 351 1.21 5.31 27.27
CA GLY A 351 1.79 3.97 27.43
C GLY A 351 0.89 2.79 27.00
N THR A 352 -0.40 3.01 26.69
CA THR A 352 -1.31 1.91 26.34
C THR A 352 -1.36 1.67 24.83
N ARG A 353 -1.15 0.41 24.41
CA ARG A 353 -1.27 -0.01 23.01
C ARG A 353 -2.73 0.00 22.56
N THR A 354 -3.01 0.65 21.44
CA THR A 354 -4.28 0.53 20.70
C THR A 354 -4.33 -0.84 20.01
N THR A 355 -5.37 -1.62 20.33
CA THR A 355 -5.65 -2.93 19.76
C THR A 355 -7.02 -2.92 19.06
N ILE A 356 -7.36 -4.00 18.35
CA ILE A 356 -8.68 -4.14 17.72
C ILE A 356 -9.87 -3.97 18.68
N HIS A 357 -9.68 -4.23 19.98
CA HIS A 357 -10.73 -4.10 21.00
C HIS A 357 -11.13 -2.63 21.24
N HIS A 358 -10.23 -1.67 20.99
CA HIS A 358 -10.51 -0.24 21.15
C HIS A 358 -11.17 0.39 19.92
N VAL A 359 -11.14 -0.28 18.76
CA VAL A 359 -11.67 0.24 17.47
C VAL A 359 -13.14 0.63 17.60
N SER A 360 -13.96 -0.17 18.28
CA SER A 360 -15.38 0.12 18.48
C SER A 360 -15.63 1.40 19.28
N THR A 361 -14.88 1.63 20.36
CA THR A 361 -14.98 2.86 21.17
C THR A 361 -14.49 4.10 20.41
N ILE A 362 -13.41 3.95 19.63
CA ILE A 362 -12.89 5.02 18.76
C ILE A 362 -13.91 5.33 17.64
N LEU A 363 -14.51 4.29 17.06
CA LEU A 363 -15.53 4.41 16.03
C LEU A 363 -16.81 5.05 16.56
N GLY A 364 -17.35 4.63 17.71
CA GLY A 364 -18.55 5.26 18.29
C GLY A 364 -18.35 6.75 18.58
N SER A 365 -17.11 7.15 18.90
CA SER A 365 -16.74 8.56 18.97
C SER A 365 -16.74 9.25 17.60
N ALA A 366 -16.22 8.62 16.54
CA ALA A 366 -16.02 9.24 15.22
C ALA A 366 -17.26 9.19 14.30
N TYR A 367 -18.00 8.10 14.32
CA TYR A 367 -19.14 7.79 13.46
C TYR A 367 -20.19 8.91 13.41
N PRO A 368 -20.75 9.42 14.53
CA PRO A 368 -21.76 10.50 14.50
C PRO A 368 -21.22 11.85 14.01
N ARG A 369 -19.89 12.03 13.91
CA ARG A 369 -19.28 13.22 13.28
C ARG A 369 -19.07 13.06 11.77
N ALA A 370 -19.00 11.82 11.28
CA ALA A 370 -18.76 11.49 9.87
C ALA A 370 -20.05 11.12 9.11
N PHE A 371 -20.90 10.27 9.69
CA PHE A 371 -22.21 9.84 9.16
C PHE A 371 -23.28 10.88 9.46
N ARG A 372 -23.02 12.13 9.06
CA ARG A 372 -24.00 13.21 9.11
C ARG A 372 -24.86 13.21 7.85
N MET A 373 -26.11 13.65 8.00
CA MET A 373 -27.08 13.76 6.92
C MET A 373 -26.53 14.55 5.74
N GLU A 374 -25.82 15.66 5.98
CA GLU A 374 -25.25 16.50 4.92
C GLU A 374 -24.18 15.77 4.11
N ASN A 375 -23.31 15.00 4.77
CA ASN A 375 -22.24 14.23 4.11
C ASN A 375 -22.82 13.11 3.24
N ILE A 376 -23.84 12.41 3.75
CA ILE A 376 -24.50 11.32 3.03
C ILE A 376 -25.27 11.85 1.82
N ILE A 377 -26.11 12.87 1.99
CA ILE A 377 -26.84 13.53 0.89
C ILE A 377 -25.86 14.10 -0.15
N SER A 378 -24.75 14.69 0.29
CA SER A 378 -23.71 15.18 -0.63
C SER A 378 -23.09 14.06 -1.46
N GLY A 379 -22.88 12.87 -0.88
CA GLY A 379 -22.38 11.69 -1.61
C GLY A 379 -23.36 11.20 -2.67
N PHE A 380 -24.65 11.08 -2.35
CA PHE A 380 -25.69 10.69 -3.32
C PHE A 380 -25.87 11.73 -4.43
N LYS A 381 -25.78 13.02 -4.10
CA LYS A 381 -25.89 14.12 -5.06
C LYS A 381 -24.67 14.20 -5.99
N ALA A 382 -23.46 14.02 -5.46
CA ALA A 382 -22.22 14.07 -6.25
C ALA A 382 -22.05 12.87 -7.19
N THR A 383 -22.83 11.80 -7.00
CA THR A 383 -22.80 10.60 -7.85
C THR A 383 -23.93 10.55 -8.88
N GLY A 384 -24.85 11.52 -8.89
CA GLY A 384 -26.05 11.52 -9.74
C GLY A 384 -27.08 10.44 -9.39
N ILE A 385 -26.86 9.65 -8.32
CA ILE A 385 -27.74 8.55 -7.93
C ILE A 385 -29.04 9.07 -7.31
N TYR A 386 -28.96 10.12 -6.48
CA TYR A 386 -30.12 10.82 -5.96
C TYR A 386 -29.81 12.32 -5.67
N PRO A 387 -30.57 13.29 -6.21
CA PRO A 387 -31.58 13.11 -7.26
C PRO A 387 -31.00 12.43 -8.51
N LEU A 388 -31.84 11.68 -9.24
CA LEU A 388 -31.41 10.96 -10.43
C LEU A 388 -30.98 11.96 -11.52
N ASP A 389 -29.69 11.98 -11.84
CA ASP A 389 -29.08 12.82 -12.87
C ASP A 389 -28.09 11.99 -13.70
N SER A 390 -28.52 11.57 -14.89
CA SER A 390 -27.69 10.81 -15.82
C SER A 390 -26.61 11.63 -16.49
N GLU A 391 -26.71 12.96 -16.49
CA GLU A 391 -25.76 13.88 -17.14
C GLU A 391 -24.73 14.45 -16.14
N MET A 392 -24.77 14.03 -14.87
CA MET A 392 -23.87 14.46 -13.79
C MET A 392 -22.38 14.43 -14.20
N PHE A 393 -21.98 13.42 -14.98
CA PHE A 393 -20.60 13.22 -15.43
C PHE A 393 -20.34 13.67 -16.88
N SER A 394 -21.32 14.22 -17.60
CA SER A 394 -21.23 14.47 -19.04
C SER A 394 -20.13 15.45 -19.45
N LYS A 395 -19.76 16.40 -18.57
CA LYS A 395 -18.60 17.29 -18.81
C LYS A 395 -17.29 16.53 -18.69
N GLU A 396 -17.12 15.79 -17.60
CA GLU A 396 -15.88 15.06 -17.30
C GLU A 396 -15.62 13.97 -18.35
N LEU A 397 -16.67 13.23 -18.74
CA LEU A 397 -16.62 12.22 -19.79
C LEU A 397 -16.37 12.80 -21.19
N ALA A 398 -16.80 14.05 -21.46
CA ALA A 398 -16.47 14.74 -22.69
C ALA A 398 -14.99 15.18 -22.72
N GLU A 399 -14.49 15.75 -21.62
CA GLU A 399 -13.08 16.12 -21.47
C GLU A 399 -12.14 14.91 -21.56
N GLU A 400 -12.52 13.76 -21.00
CA GLU A 400 -11.77 12.51 -21.11
C GLU A 400 -11.82 11.92 -22.53
N ALA A 401 -12.95 12.03 -23.24
CA ALA A 401 -13.06 11.58 -24.63
C ALA A 401 -12.23 12.46 -25.59
N GLU A 402 -12.24 13.78 -25.41
CA GLU A 402 -11.40 14.73 -26.14
C GLU A 402 -9.90 14.47 -25.86
N SER A 403 -9.56 14.25 -24.59
CA SER A 403 -8.22 13.84 -24.16
C SER A 403 -7.74 12.54 -24.81
N ALA A 404 -8.65 11.57 -24.99
CA ALA A 404 -8.33 10.32 -25.66
C ALA A 404 -8.13 10.51 -27.17
N HIS A 405 -8.91 11.39 -27.82
CA HIS A 405 -8.84 11.65 -29.26
C HIS A 405 -7.58 12.43 -29.68
N LEU A 406 -7.15 13.40 -28.86
CA LEU A 406 -5.89 14.13 -29.06
C LEU A 406 -4.65 13.21 -29.03
N GLN A 407 -4.73 12.05 -28.39
CA GLN A 407 -3.67 11.03 -28.39
C GLN A 407 -3.69 10.11 -29.65
N GLU A 408 -4.62 10.31 -30.59
CA GLU A 408 -4.77 9.44 -31.77
C GLU A 408 -4.10 9.96 -33.05
N GLN A 409 -3.70 11.23 -33.12
CA GLN A 409 -3.07 11.80 -34.32
C GLN A 409 -1.60 11.36 -34.45
N PRO A 410 -1.22 10.65 -35.53
CA PRO A 410 0.18 10.33 -35.80
C PRO A 410 0.86 11.56 -36.43
N GLN A 411 2.00 11.99 -35.88
CA GLN A 411 2.90 12.88 -36.60
C GLN A 411 3.64 12.08 -37.68
N GLU A 412 3.35 12.33 -38.96
CA GLU A 412 4.14 11.78 -40.06
C GLU A 412 5.51 12.50 -40.14
N PRO A 413 6.64 11.79 -40.18
CA PRO A 413 7.95 12.40 -40.30
C PRO A 413 8.26 12.81 -41.74
N THR A 414 8.28 14.12 -42.01
CA THR A 414 8.75 14.70 -43.27
C THR A 414 10.22 14.36 -43.52
N CYS A 415 10.49 13.43 -44.43
CA CYS A 415 11.84 13.00 -44.76
C CYS A 415 12.46 13.88 -45.86
N GLN A 416 13.55 14.60 -45.54
CA GLN A 416 14.39 15.26 -46.53
C GLN A 416 15.32 14.23 -47.18
N GLN A 417 15.30 14.11 -48.51
CA GLN A 417 16.21 13.24 -49.25
C GLN A 417 17.43 14.03 -49.75
N GLU A 418 18.61 13.71 -49.23
CA GLU A 418 19.89 14.12 -49.84
C GLU A 418 20.18 13.28 -51.09
N GLN A 419 20.66 13.94 -52.14
CA GLN A 419 20.97 13.31 -53.43
C GLN A 419 22.45 12.93 -53.54
N LEU A 420 22.74 11.71 -54.01
CA LEU A 420 24.03 11.31 -54.60
C LEU A 420 23.76 10.60 -55.95
N PRO A 421 24.70 10.57 -56.92
CA PRO A 421 24.35 10.62 -58.34
C PRO A 421 24.37 9.27 -59.06
N GLU A 422 23.54 9.16 -60.11
CA GLU A 422 23.55 8.04 -61.06
C GLU A 422 24.59 8.22 -62.19
N PRO A 423 25.15 7.12 -62.74
CA PRO A 423 25.77 7.08 -64.06
C PRO A 423 24.74 6.81 -65.19
N PRO A 424 25.05 7.08 -66.47
CA PRO A 424 24.04 7.45 -67.47
C PRO A 424 23.63 6.36 -68.48
N HIS A 425 22.60 6.73 -69.30
CA HIS A 425 22.08 6.11 -70.53
C HIS A 425 21.01 5.00 -70.36
N GLN A 426 19.98 4.90 -71.21
CA GLN A 426 19.67 5.61 -72.47
C GLN A 426 18.15 5.73 -72.74
N GLN A 427 17.78 6.48 -73.79
CA GLN A 427 16.42 6.92 -74.15
C GLN A 427 15.50 5.80 -74.67
N GLU A 428 14.18 5.95 -74.51
CA GLU A 428 13.20 6.01 -75.64
C GLU A 428 11.76 6.39 -75.17
N GLN A 429 10.99 7.01 -76.06
CA GLN A 429 9.56 7.40 -75.95
C GLN A 429 8.91 7.22 -77.34
N PRO A 430 7.59 7.47 -77.54
CA PRO A 430 6.40 6.84 -76.97
C PRO A 430 5.55 6.20 -78.11
N PRO A 431 4.25 5.88 -77.95
CA PRO A 431 3.21 6.85 -78.34
C PRO A 431 1.89 6.76 -77.52
N ALA A 432 0.85 7.51 -77.91
CA ALA A 432 -0.39 7.71 -77.13
C ALA A 432 -1.70 7.63 -77.95
N SER A 433 -2.83 7.47 -77.25
CA SER A 433 -4.23 7.78 -77.66
C SER A 433 -4.91 6.78 -78.65
N PRO A 434 -6.26 6.75 -78.82
CA PRO A 434 -7.27 7.75 -78.37
C PRO A 434 -8.61 7.27 -77.73
N LEU A 435 -9.35 8.29 -77.29
CA LEU A 435 -10.76 8.46 -76.85
C LEU A 435 -11.89 7.62 -77.50
N GLN A 436 -12.99 7.42 -76.76
CA GLN A 436 -14.35 7.86 -77.16
C GLN A 436 -15.38 7.86 -75.99
N GLN A 437 -16.51 8.56 -76.17
CA GLN A 437 -17.55 8.90 -75.17
C GLN A 437 -18.87 8.16 -75.45
N GLU A 438 -19.80 8.07 -74.47
CA GLU A 438 -21.22 8.46 -74.65
C GLU A 438 -22.06 8.47 -73.33
N GLN A 439 -23.18 9.21 -73.36
CA GLN A 439 -24.23 9.41 -72.33
C GLN A 439 -25.57 8.83 -72.89
N PRO A 440 -26.67 8.51 -72.12
CA PRO A 440 -27.42 9.54 -71.35
C PRO A 440 -28.42 9.15 -70.19
N ARG A 441 -28.82 10.20 -69.46
CA ARG A 441 -30.15 10.55 -68.86
C ARG A 441 -30.79 9.88 -67.61
N ALA A 442 -31.04 10.78 -66.63
CA ALA A 442 -32.33 11.11 -65.97
C ALA A 442 -32.77 10.45 -64.61
N SER A 443 -32.52 11.21 -63.53
CA SER A 443 -33.39 11.70 -62.41
C SER A 443 -34.86 11.21 -62.27
N PRO A 444 -35.49 11.21 -61.06
CA PRO A 444 -35.40 12.26 -60.01
C PRO A 444 -35.32 11.70 -58.55
N LEU A 445 -35.47 12.43 -57.41
CA LEU A 445 -35.81 13.84 -57.07
C LEU A 445 -35.06 14.26 -55.77
N GLN A 446 -35.52 15.26 -55.01
CA GLN A 446 -34.85 15.87 -53.83
C GLN A 446 -35.66 15.77 -52.52
N GLN A 447 -34.97 15.88 -51.39
CA GLN A 447 -35.34 16.81 -50.31
C GLN A 447 -34.06 17.34 -49.62
N GLU A 448 -34.01 18.66 -49.37
CA GLU A 448 -32.83 19.37 -48.89
C GLU A 448 -32.82 19.50 -47.35
N GLN A 449 -31.62 19.54 -46.77
CA GLN A 449 -31.38 20.09 -45.43
C GLN A 449 -30.34 21.22 -45.53
N PRO A 450 -30.42 22.25 -44.66
CA PRO A 450 -29.69 23.50 -44.84
C PRO A 450 -28.18 23.35 -44.56
N PRO A 451 -27.32 24.14 -45.22
CA PRO A 451 -25.89 24.14 -44.96
C PRO A 451 -25.59 24.74 -43.58
N SER A 452 -24.89 23.97 -42.74
CA SER A 452 -24.18 24.48 -41.57
C SER A 452 -23.09 25.48 -41.99
N PRO A 453 -22.83 26.55 -41.23
CA PRO A 453 -21.81 27.53 -41.58
C PRO A 453 -20.41 26.89 -41.55
N PRO A 454 -19.47 27.33 -42.41
CA PRO A 454 -18.08 26.93 -42.29
C PRO A 454 -17.52 27.50 -40.99
N ILE A 455 -17.19 26.63 -40.04
CA ILE A 455 -16.38 27.01 -38.89
C ILE A 455 -14.96 27.22 -39.43
N SER A 456 -14.59 28.48 -39.64
CA SER A 456 -13.20 28.87 -39.75
C SER A 456 -12.52 28.54 -38.41
N VAL A 457 -11.69 27.50 -38.43
CA VAL A 457 -10.68 27.31 -37.39
C VAL A 457 -9.73 28.49 -37.47
N GLU A 458 -9.87 29.44 -36.55
CA GLU A 458 -8.79 30.38 -36.26
C GLU A 458 -7.65 29.57 -35.64
N GLU A 459 -6.56 29.40 -36.39
CA GLU A 459 -5.31 28.90 -35.83
C GLU A 459 -4.88 29.89 -34.74
N VAL A 460 -4.92 29.45 -33.48
CA VAL A 460 -4.44 30.25 -32.35
C VAL A 460 -2.92 30.36 -32.50
N GLU A 461 -2.44 31.50 -32.96
CA GLU A 461 -1.00 31.78 -33.05
C GLU A 461 -0.35 31.57 -31.67
N SER A 462 0.51 30.56 -31.59
CA SER A 462 1.31 30.24 -30.40
C SER A 462 2.08 31.47 -29.92
N SER A 463 2.03 31.77 -28.62
CA SER A 463 2.77 32.90 -28.05
C SER A 463 4.27 32.59 -27.91
N PHE A 464 4.63 31.31 -27.96
CA PHE A 464 6.01 30.84 -28.13
C PHE A 464 6.35 30.55 -29.61
N SER A 465 7.64 30.67 -29.96
CA SER A 465 8.19 30.12 -31.21
C SER A 465 8.33 28.60 -31.19
N HIS A 466 8.39 28.01 -29.99
CA HIS A 466 8.39 26.58 -29.70
C HIS A 466 7.52 26.36 -28.46
N ALA A 467 6.37 25.72 -28.63
CA ALA A 467 5.35 25.55 -27.59
C ALA A 467 5.84 24.63 -26.45
N PRO A 468 5.22 24.65 -25.26
CA PRO A 468 5.54 23.73 -24.16
C PRO A 468 5.53 22.25 -24.56
N ALA A 469 4.60 21.87 -25.46
CA ALA A 469 4.50 20.52 -26.02
C ALA A 469 5.70 20.12 -26.89
N ASP A 470 6.34 21.06 -27.59
CA ASP A 470 7.55 20.81 -28.40
C ASP A 470 8.79 20.59 -27.53
N VAL A 471 8.77 21.11 -26.30
CA VAL A 471 9.84 20.92 -25.31
C VAL A 471 9.63 19.60 -24.56
N ARG A 472 8.38 19.29 -24.23
CA ARG A 472 7.97 18.07 -23.56
C ARG A 472 6.60 17.64 -24.08
N PRO A 473 6.53 16.64 -24.97
CA PRO A 473 5.26 16.07 -25.39
C PRO A 473 4.49 15.51 -24.20
N HIS A 474 3.16 15.57 -24.26
CA HIS A 474 2.32 14.88 -23.29
C HIS A 474 2.59 13.37 -23.35
N ALA A 475 2.63 12.72 -22.19
CA ALA A 475 2.81 11.27 -22.13
C ALA A 475 1.55 10.58 -22.66
N SER A 476 1.68 9.83 -23.76
CA SER A 476 0.59 9.04 -24.33
C SER A 476 0.61 7.60 -23.78
N VAL A 477 -0.57 7.01 -23.65
CA VAL A 477 -0.69 5.60 -23.22
C VAL A 477 -0.55 4.68 -24.43
N PRO A 478 0.42 3.73 -24.45
CA PRO A 478 0.57 2.80 -25.57
C PRO A 478 -0.69 1.93 -25.75
N LYS A 479 -1.35 2.05 -26.91
CA LYS A 479 -2.48 1.19 -27.29
C LYS A 479 -2.00 -0.26 -27.49
N ASN A 480 -2.20 -1.09 -26.46
CA ASN A 480 -1.78 -2.49 -26.46
C ASN A 480 -2.68 -3.32 -27.41
N SER A 481 -2.29 -3.41 -28.68
CA SER A 481 -3.07 -4.04 -29.77
C SER A 481 -3.25 -5.57 -29.67
N ARG A 482 -2.67 -6.21 -28.66
CA ARG A 482 -2.78 -7.66 -28.46
C ARG A 482 -4.12 -8.03 -27.83
N LYS A 483 -5.09 -8.41 -28.67
CA LYS A 483 -6.34 -9.12 -28.28
C LYS A 483 -6.04 -10.42 -27.51
N ARG A 484 -5.74 -10.32 -26.22
CA ARG A 484 -5.81 -11.46 -25.30
C ARG A 484 -7.29 -11.86 -25.17
N LYS A 485 -7.59 -13.16 -25.24
CA LYS A 485 -8.90 -13.71 -24.87
C LYS A 485 -9.09 -13.62 -23.35
N GLY A 486 -9.32 -12.41 -22.86
CA GLY A 486 -9.75 -12.15 -21.49
C GLY A 486 -11.23 -12.47 -21.30
N ARG A 487 -11.63 -12.66 -20.05
CA ARG A 487 -13.04 -12.57 -19.64
C ARG A 487 -13.56 -11.18 -20.06
N PRO A 488 -14.78 -11.04 -20.60
CA PRO A 488 -15.31 -9.72 -20.95
C PRO A 488 -15.25 -8.79 -19.74
N LEU A 489 -14.93 -7.50 -19.98
CA LEU A 489 -15.02 -6.49 -18.93
C LEU A 489 -16.46 -6.51 -18.40
N GLY A 490 -16.61 -6.48 -17.07
CA GLY A 490 -17.95 -6.42 -16.48
C GLY A 490 -18.60 -5.08 -16.80
N SER A 491 -19.87 -5.09 -17.15
CA SER A 491 -20.74 -3.92 -17.00
C SER A 491 -21.49 -3.98 -15.67
N SER A 492 -22.20 -2.90 -15.32
CA SER A 492 -23.13 -2.85 -14.18
C SER A 492 -24.20 -3.95 -14.30
N ARG A 493 -24.65 -4.55 -13.19
CA ARG A 493 -25.63 -5.65 -13.18
C ARG A 493 -26.70 -5.45 -12.14
N ILE A 494 -27.94 -5.82 -12.50
CA ILE A 494 -29.02 -6.04 -11.54
C ILE A 494 -28.88 -7.48 -11.05
N LEU A 495 -28.11 -7.71 -9.98
CA LEU A 495 -27.70 -9.06 -9.55
C LEU A 495 -28.88 -9.95 -9.11
N THR A 496 -30.03 -9.32 -8.83
CA THR A 496 -31.27 -10.00 -8.42
C THR A 496 -32.20 -10.36 -9.58
N ASP A 497 -31.94 -9.88 -10.81
CA ASP A 497 -32.75 -10.23 -11.98
C ASP A 497 -32.54 -11.70 -12.38
N THR A 498 -33.60 -12.32 -12.90
CA THR A 498 -33.63 -13.77 -13.18
C THR A 498 -32.56 -14.23 -14.19
N PRO A 499 -32.23 -13.51 -15.29
CA PRO A 499 -31.13 -13.91 -16.18
C PRO A 499 -29.76 -13.96 -15.48
N GLU A 500 -29.43 -12.95 -14.67
CA GLU A 500 -28.15 -12.91 -13.92
C GLU A 500 -28.10 -14.00 -12.85
N LYS A 501 -29.21 -14.23 -12.12
CA LYS A 501 -29.33 -15.35 -11.18
C LYS A 501 -29.06 -16.69 -11.89
N ASN A 502 -29.72 -16.94 -13.03
CA ASN A 502 -29.54 -18.18 -13.79
C ASN A 502 -28.08 -18.36 -14.25
N ILE A 503 -27.44 -17.30 -14.76
CA ILE A 503 -26.01 -17.32 -15.14
C ILE A 503 -25.13 -17.66 -13.92
N ILE A 504 -25.44 -17.13 -12.74
CA ILE A 504 -24.68 -17.42 -11.51
C ILE A 504 -24.92 -18.87 -11.05
N GLU A 505 -26.16 -19.36 -11.09
CA GLU A 505 -26.51 -20.76 -10.78
C GLU A 505 -25.86 -21.75 -11.74
N GLU A 506 -25.84 -21.45 -13.04
CA GLU A 506 -25.14 -22.24 -14.06
C GLU A 506 -23.62 -22.26 -13.80
N ASN A 507 -23.02 -21.11 -13.48
CA ASN A 507 -21.59 -21.03 -13.15
C ASN A 507 -21.23 -21.80 -11.87
N VAL A 508 -22.05 -21.72 -10.82
CA VAL A 508 -21.91 -22.50 -9.58
C VAL A 508 -22.08 -23.98 -9.88
N SER A 509 -23.10 -24.35 -10.66
CA SER A 509 -23.38 -25.74 -11.07
C SER A 509 -22.27 -26.30 -11.95
N ALA A 510 -21.67 -25.49 -12.83
CA ALA A 510 -20.53 -25.88 -13.66
C ALA A 510 -19.26 -26.06 -12.81
N LYS A 511 -19.00 -25.17 -11.84
CA LYS A 511 -17.93 -25.34 -10.86
C LYS A 511 -18.12 -26.62 -10.02
N LYS A 512 -19.34 -26.86 -9.52
CA LYS A 512 -19.69 -28.06 -8.73
C LYS A 512 -19.56 -29.34 -9.57
N LYS A 513 -20.14 -29.40 -10.77
CA LYS A 513 -19.96 -30.53 -11.72
C LYS A 513 -18.50 -30.75 -12.11
N LYS A 514 -17.67 -29.71 -12.19
CA LYS A 514 -16.23 -29.82 -12.44
C LYS A 514 -15.52 -30.44 -11.23
N ALA A 515 -15.79 -29.95 -10.02
CA ALA A 515 -15.25 -30.50 -8.77
C ALA A 515 -15.69 -31.96 -8.54
N GLU A 516 -16.96 -32.29 -8.78
CA GLU A 516 -17.52 -33.65 -8.70
C GLU A 516 -16.91 -34.57 -9.77
N LYS A 517 -16.68 -34.10 -11.00
CA LYS A 517 -15.94 -34.87 -12.01
C LYS A 517 -14.52 -35.16 -11.53
N THR A 518 -13.80 -34.17 -11.00
CA THR A 518 -12.45 -34.34 -10.43
C THR A 518 -12.45 -35.30 -9.23
N ALA A 519 -13.44 -35.23 -8.33
CA ALA A 519 -13.57 -36.12 -7.17
C ALA A 519 -14.03 -37.55 -7.54
N SER A 520 -14.84 -37.71 -8.59
CA SER A 520 -15.22 -39.04 -9.10
C SER A 520 -14.07 -39.73 -9.84
N GLN A 521 -13.20 -38.94 -10.49
CA GLN A 521 -11.97 -39.42 -11.13
C GLN A 521 -10.90 -39.85 -10.11
N SER A 522 -10.81 -39.22 -8.94
CA SER A 522 -9.91 -39.69 -7.86
C SER A 522 -10.42 -40.94 -7.15
N ARG A 523 -11.74 -41.11 -6.98
CA ARG A 523 -12.35 -42.30 -6.33
C ARG A 523 -12.35 -43.59 -7.16
N LYS A 524 -12.12 -43.53 -8.47
CA LYS A 524 -12.15 -44.71 -9.38
C LYS A 524 -10.77 -45.36 -9.65
N ARG A 525 -9.74 -45.06 -8.84
CA ARG A 525 -8.40 -45.68 -8.96
C ARG A 525 -7.96 -46.36 -7.67
N ALA A 526 -8.28 -47.65 -7.57
CA ALA A 526 -7.49 -48.62 -6.79
C ALA A 526 -6.38 -49.21 -7.70
N PRO A 527 -5.28 -49.75 -7.15
CA PRO A 527 -4.06 -49.97 -7.93
C PRO A 527 -4.11 -51.26 -8.77
N SER A 528 -4.05 -51.11 -10.09
CA SER A 528 -3.69 -52.19 -11.02
C SER A 528 -2.69 -51.67 -12.07
N GLN A 529 -1.93 -52.60 -12.64
CA GLN A 529 -0.59 -52.40 -13.22
C GLN A 529 -0.45 -51.31 -14.32
N PRO A 530 0.73 -50.68 -14.47
CA PRO A 530 0.93 -49.58 -15.41
C PRO A 530 1.22 -50.06 -16.84
N ALA A 531 0.22 -49.96 -17.73
CA ALA A 531 0.39 -50.17 -19.17
C ALA A 531 0.04 -48.91 -19.99
N LYS A 532 1.09 -48.14 -20.31
CA LYS A 532 1.30 -47.33 -21.53
C LYS A 532 0.09 -46.60 -22.18
N ALA A 533 0.02 -45.27 -22.00
CA ALA A 533 -0.56 -44.37 -22.99
C ALA A 533 0.11 -42.97 -22.97
N THR A 534 1.03 -42.75 -23.93
CA THR A 534 1.43 -41.46 -24.54
C THR A 534 1.28 -40.16 -23.72
N ALA A 535 2.31 -39.81 -22.96
CA ALA A 535 2.47 -38.46 -22.42
C ALA A 535 2.97 -37.48 -23.52
N ARG A 536 2.26 -36.37 -23.73
CA ARG A 536 2.73 -35.25 -24.56
C ARG A 536 3.79 -34.45 -23.77
N ARG A 537 5.03 -34.93 -23.82
CA ARG A 537 6.20 -34.35 -23.13
C ARG A 537 6.44 -32.88 -23.50
N SER A 538 6.32 -31.98 -22.53
CA SER A 538 7.26 -30.86 -22.40
C SER A 538 8.43 -31.34 -21.52
N LYS A 539 9.62 -31.48 -22.10
CA LYS A 539 10.82 -31.91 -21.38
C LYS A 539 11.50 -30.70 -20.74
N THR A 540 11.58 -30.66 -19.41
CA THR A 540 12.81 -30.32 -18.68
C THR A 540 12.89 -31.20 -17.42
N PRO A 541 14.03 -31.81 -17.11
CA PRO A 541 14.18 -32.62 -15.90
C PRO A 541 14.49 -31.71 -14.72
N ARG A 542 13.49 -31.39 -13.89
CA ARG A 542 13.74 -30.79 -12.58
C ARG A 542 14.05 -31.90 -11.59
N THR A 543 15.29 -31.94 -11.11
CA THR A 543 15.61 -32.70 -9.89
C THR A 543 14.93 -31.97 -8.74
N VAL A 544 13.94 -32.64 -8.13
CA VAL A 544 13.22 -32.14 -6.96
C VAL A 544 13.44 -33.12 -5.82
N LEU A 545 14.26 -32.70 -4.86
CA LEU A 545 14.47 -33.41 -3.61
C LEU A 545 13.37 -32.95 -2.64
N GLN A 546 12.72 -33.90 -1.94
CA GLN A 546 11.61 -33.61 -1.02
C GLN A 546 11.98 -34.02 0.41
N ALA A 547 11.73 -33.13 1.35
CA ALA A 547 11.89 -33.37 2.79
C ALA A 547 10.83 -34.36 3.34
N THR A 548 11.03 -34.88 4.55
CA THR A 548 10.03 -35.68 5.29
C THR A 548 8.80 -34.84 5.67
N TYR A 549 8.98 -33.54 5.87
CA TYR A 549 7.92 -32.62 6.30
C TYR A 549 7.96 -31.28 5.54
N HIS A 550 7.05 -30.37 5.90
CA HIS A 550 7.08 -28.95 5.53
C HIS A 550 6.89 -28.13 6.80
N GLN A 551 7.16 -26.82 6.76
CA GLN A 551 7.15 -25.92 7.93
C GLN A 551 5.85 -25.89 8.77
N GLY A 552 4.75 -26.40 8.23
CA GLY A 552 3.44 -26.50 8.88
C GLY A 552 3.06 -27.91 9.32
N SER A 553 4.04 -28.82 9.36
CA SER A 553 3.91 -30.18 9.90
C SER A 553 3.84 -30.14 11.42
N SER A 554 3.19 -31.14 12.03
CA SER A 554 3.08 -31.30 13.49
C SER A 554 4.39 -31.63 14.22
N VAL A 555 5.50 -31.82 13.47
CA VAL A 555 6.85 -31.97 14.04
C VAL A 555 7.41 -30.65 14.60
N PHE A 556 6.84 -29.51 14.19
CA PHE A 556 7.21 -28.19 14.70
C PHE A 556 6.21 -27.71 15.75
N ASN A 557 6.72 -26.98 16.74
CA ASN A 557 5.95 -26.47 17.87
C ASN A 557 4.73 -25.64 17.40
N ASP A 558 3.58 -25.77 18.06
CA ASP A 558 2.36 -25.02 17.76
C ASP A 558 2.55 -23.48 17.79
N ARG A 559 3.54 -22.97 18.56
CA ARG A 559 3.94 -21.55 18.59
C ARG A 559 4.62 -21.10 17.29
N THR A 560 5.43 -21.97 16.66
CA THR A 560 6.29 -21.62 15.51
C THR A 560 5.78 -22.12 14.15
N ARG A 561 5.09 -23.26 14.12
CA ARG A 561 4.72 -23.94 12.88
C ARG A 561 3.94 -23.05 11.92
N GLY A 562 4.36 -23.03 10.66
CA GLY A 562 3.77 -22.20 9.61
C GLY A 562 4.32 -20.77 9.51
N ARG A 563 5.14 -20.31 10.47
CA ARG A 563 5.63 -18.91 10.56
C ARG A 563 7.14 -18.77 10.35
N GLN A 564 7.89 -19.84 10.59
CA GLN A 564 9.36 -19.89 10.63
C GLN A 564 10.07 -19.82 9.25
N CYS A 565 9.36 -19.52 8.16
CA CYS A 565 9.88 -19.68 6.79
C CYS A 565 11.12 -18.85 6.46
N VAL A 566 11.31 -17.68 7.09
CA VAL A 566 12.53 -16.87 6.95
C VAL A 566 13.70 -17.52 7.68
N GLY A 567 13.51 -18.03 8.91
CA GLY A 567 14.54 -18.78 9.64
C GLY A 567 14.98 -20.03 8.89
N MET A 568 14.04 -20.78 8.31
CA MET A 568 14.34 -21.93 7.43
C MET A 568 15.08 -21.52 6.14
N ALA A 569 14.75 -20.38 5.53
CA ALA A 569 15.49 -19.86 4.39
C ALA A 569 16.93 -19.44 4.76
N THR A 570 17.13 -18.79 5.90
CA THR A 570 18.46 -18.40 6.41
C THR A 570 19.30 -19.63 6.79
N SER A 571 18.70 -20.62 7.46
CA SER A 571 19.34 -21.90 7.77
C SER A 571 19.78 -22.63 6.50
N ALA A 572 18.99 -22.57 5.42
CA ALA A 572 19.39 -23.11 4.12
C ALA A 572 20.59 -22.36 3.49
N VAL A 573 20.72 -21.05 3.71
CA VAL A 573 21.91 -20.30 3.28
C VAL A 573 23.15 -20.71 4.08
N ALA A 574 23.04 -20.82 5.40
CA ALA A 574 24.15 -21.26 6.25
C ALA A 574 24.59 -22.69 5.92
N TYR A 575 23.65 -23.62 5.71
CA TYR A 575 23.97 -25.00 5.37
C TYR A 575 24.59 -25.14 3.96
N ALA A 576 24.31 -24.22 3.04
CA ALA A 576 24.94 -24.18 1.71
C ALA A 576 26.42 -23.76 1.76
N GLU A 577 26.85 -23.05 2.81
CA GLU A 577 28.26 -22.77 3.09
C GLU A 577 28.98 -24.01 3.66
N ILE A 578 28.29 -24.79 4.51
CA ILE A 578 28.83 -26.03 5.10
C ILE A 578 28.95 -27.16 4.06
N LYS A 579 27.96 -27.30 3.18
CA LYS A 579 27.81 -28.47 2.29
C LYS A 579 27.24 -28.08 0.93
N ASP A 580 27.94 -28.47 -0.14
CA ASP A 580 27.52 -28.20 -1.52
C ASP A 580 26.10 -28.74 -1.82
N MET A 581 25.25 -27.86 -2.35
CA MET A 581 23.82 -28.13 -2.58
C MET A 581 23.54 -29.29 -3.55
N SER A 582 24.48 -29.68 -4.40
CA SER A 582 24.32 -30.85 -5.27
C SER A 582 24.45 -32.19 -4.53
N THR A 583 25.00 -32.17 -3.32
CA THR A 583 25.20 -33.34 -2.45
C THR A 583 24.14 -33.48 -1.35
N TRP A 584 23.18 -32.55 -1.27
CA TRP A 584 22.14 -32.58 -0.25
C TRP A 584 21.22 -33.80 -0.41
N THR A 585 20.92 -34.45 0.71
CA THR A 585 19.97 -35.56 0.84
C THR A 585 18.67 -35.08 1.49
N LYS A 586 17.71 -35.99 1.62
CA LYS A 586 16.43 -35.71 2.27
C LYS A 586 16.62 -35.37 3.76
N GLU A 587 17.59 -36.02 4.39
CA GLU A 587 17.98 -35.85 5.78
C GLU A 587 18.62 -34.46 6.00
N ASP A 588 19.43 -33.98 5.05
CA ASP A 588 19.96 -32.62 5.07
C ASP A 588 18.85 -31.56 4.98
N LEU A 589 17.82 -31.78 4.14
CA LEU A 589 16.66 -30.89 4.09
C LEU A 589 15.86 -30.88 5.40
N ASP A 590 15.70 -32.05 6.01
CA ASP A 590 15.04 -32.19 7.30
C ASP A 590 15.84 -31.45 8.40
N LEU A 591 17.17 -31.56 8.42
CA LEU A 591 18.06 -30.79 9.30
C LEU A 591 17.95 -29.27 9.11
N VAL A 592 17.97 -28.79 7.86
CA VAL A 592 17.79 -27.36 7.53
C VAL A 592 16.44 -26.83 8.02
N LEU A 593 15.39 -27.65 7.91
CA LEU A 593 14.07 -27.30 8.43
C LEU A 593 14.05 -27.24 9.97
N LEU A 594 14.71 -28.18 10.67
CA LEU A 594 14.80 -28.19 12.14
C LEU A 594 15.62 -27.01 12.69
N PHE A 595 16.84 -26.81 12.18
CA PHE A 595 17.70 -25.70 12.60
C PHE A 595 17.11 -24.33 12.24
N GLY A 596 16.34 -24.24 11.15
CA GLY A 596 15.56 -23.06 10.81
C GLY A 596 14.40 -22.75 11.77
N ASP A 597 13.77 -23.77 12.35
CA ASP A 597 12.77 -23.59 13.41
C ASP A 597 13.45 -23.21 14.73
N TYR A 598 14.56 -23.86 15.10
CA TYR A 598 15.37 -23.52 16.29
C TYR A 598 15.83 -22.06 16.28
N MET A 599 16.38 -21.57 15.16
CA MET A 599 16.73 -20.15 15.01
C MET A 599 15.52 -19.23 15.22
N TYR A 600 14.37 -19.58 14.67
CA TYR A 600 13.14 -18.80 14.83
C TYR A 600 12.60 -18.85 16.27
N GLN A 601 12.73 -19.99 16.97
CA GLN A 601 12.42 -20.09 18.40
C GLN A 601 13.30 -19.15 19.22
N LYS A 602 14.63 -19.22 19.06
CA LYS A 602 15.57 -18.35 19.77
C LYS A 602 15.26 -16.86 19.57
N MET A 603 15.02 -16.45 18.33
CA MET A 603 14.61 -15.07 18.00
C MET A 603 13.23 -14.66 18.55
N LEU A 604 12.37 -15.60 18.96
CA LEU A 604 11.10 -15.32 19.64
C LEU A 604 11.23 -15.29 21.17
N ASP A 605 12.36 -15.73 21.71
CA ASP A 605 12.64 -15.83 23.15
C ASP A 605 13.65 -14.75 23.61
N ASP A 606 14.51 -14.26 22.72
CA ASP A 606 15.38 -13.09 22.94
C ASP A 606 14.58 -11.75 22.98
N GLU A 607 13.34 -11.73 22.48
CA GLU A 607 12.42 -10.59 22.57
C GLU A 607 11.60 -10.70 23.88
N GLU A 608 11.93 -9.88 24.89
CA GLU A 608 11.27 -9.81 26.22
C GLU A 608 9.79 -9.34 26.21
N ASP A 609 9.07 -9.47 25.09
CA ASP A 609 7.62 -9.27 25.05
C ASP A 609 6.94 -10.10 23.95
N ASN A 610 5.70 -10.52 24.19
CA ASN A 610 5.00 -11.59 23.46
C ASN A 610 4.64 -11.24 21.99
N VAL A 611 5.59 -11.35 21.06
CA VAL A 611 5.43 -11.09 19.63
C VAL A 611 5.06 -12.36 18.85
N GLN A 612 3.78 -12.51 18.49
CA GLN A 612 3.38 -13.44 17.41
C GLN A 612 3.64 -12.82 16.03
N GLY A 613 4.89 -12.81 15.58
CA GLY A 613 5.34 -12.16 14.34
C GLY A 613 5.95 -13.10 13.30
N TYR A 614 5.72 -12.82 12.02
CA TYR A 614 6.57 -13.32 10.94
C TYR A 614 7.85 -12.46 10.89
N LEU A 615 9.04 -13.09 10.86
CA LEU A 615 10.29 -12.36 10.66
C LEU A 615 10.31 -11.65 9.30
N GLN A 616 10.88 -10.46 9.26
CA GLN A 616 11.29 -9.74 8.06
C GLN A 616 12.78 -9.99 7.77
N LEU A 617 13.22 -9.70 6.55
CA LEU A 617 14.64 -9.85 6.17
C LEU A 617 15.59 -8.91 6.94
N SER A 618 15.04 -7.83 7.51
CA SER A 618 15.71 -6.89 8.42
C SER A 618 16.04 -7.49 9.78
N ASP A 619 15.27 -8.49 10.21
CA ASP A 619 15.23 -8.96 11.59
C ASP A 619 16.26 -10.08 11.81
N ILE A 620 16.76 -10.69 10.73
CA ILE A 620 17.88 -11.64 10.76
C ILE A 620 19.11 -10.94 11.39
N PRO A 621 19.71 -11.49 12.46
CA PRO A 621 20.84 -10.88 13.14
C PRO A 621 22.14 -11.00 12.32
N ALA A 622 23.11 -10.14 12.63
CA ALA A 622 24.40 -10.09 11.94
C ALA A 622 25.33 -11.27 12.30
N GLN A 623 25.02 -12.00 13.37
CA GLN A 623 25.66 -13.26 13.74
C GLN A 623 24.57 -14.29 14.02
N ILE A 624 24.75 -15.52 13.53
CA ILE A 624 23.88 -16.67 13.79
C ILE A 624 24.74 -17.85 14.23
N ASN A 625 24.28 -18.57 15.26
CA ASN A 625 24.81 -19.89 15.60
C ASN A 625 23.84 -20.95 15.06
N LEU A 626 24.34 -21.81 14.18
CA LEU A 626 23.58 -22.89 13.54
C LEU A 626 24.52 -24.06 13.26
N PHE A 627 24.02 -25.30 13.33
CA PHE A 627 24.82 -26.50 13.03
C PHE A 627 26.13 -26.58 13.84
N ASN A 628 26.13 -26.09 15.08
CA ASN A 628 27.27 -25.95 15.99
C ASN A 628 28.44 -25.14 15.39
N LYS A 629 28.13 -24.14 14.57
CA LYS A 629 29.08 -23.20 13.96
C LYS A 629 28.56 -21.77 14.13
N ASN A 630 29.49 -20.85 14.41
CA ASN A 630 29.21 -19.42 14.41
C ASN A 630 29.39 -18.87 12.99
N PHE A 631 28.44 -18.07 12.54
CA PHE A 631 28.46 -17.46 11.22
C PHE A 631 28.19 -15.96 11.28
N HIS A 632 28.95 -15.19 10.50
CA HIS A 632 28.64 -13.80 10.20
C HIS A 632 27.71 -13.70 8.98
N VAL A 633 26.68 -12.85 9.07
CA VAL A 633 25.64 -12.67 8.03
C VAL A 633 25.80 -11.31 7.36
N SER A 634 26.19 -11.32 6.08
CA SER A 634 26.24 -10.14 5.23
C SER A 634 25.03 -10.10 4.28
N ARG A 635 24.33 -8.95 4.21
CA ARG A 635 23.12 -8.78 3.40
C ARG A 635 23.13 -7.53 2.52
N SER A 636 22.46 -7.59 1.37
CA SER A 636 22.26 -6.44 0.50
C SER A 636 21.19 -5.47 1.04
N ALA A 637 21.17 -4.25 0.52
CA ALA A 637 19.97 -3.42 0.59
C ALA A 637 18.77 -4.14 -0.07
N HIS A 638 17.57 -3.92 0.47
CA HIS A 638 16.33 -4.57 0.01
C HIS A 638 15.97 -4.16 -1.43
N ALA A 639 15.43 -5.11 -2.19
CA ALA A 639 14.93 -4.93 -3.53
C ALA A 639 13.45 -5.38 -3.59
N CYS A 640 12.55 -4.39 -3.49
CA CYS A 640 11.11 -4.61 -3.53
C CYS A 640 10.54 -4.41 -4.94
N GLY A 641 9.46 -5.11 -5.26
CA GLY A 641 8.79 -4.97 -6.55
C GLY A 641 7.49 -5.76 -6.70
N VAL A 642 7.05 -5.91 -7.95
CA VAL A 642 5.82 -6.66 -8.31
C VAL A 642 6.15 -7.71 -9.37
N VAL A 643 5.74 -8.95 -9.12
CA VAL A 643 5.99 -10.07 -10.04
C VAL A 643 5.18 -9.87 -11.33
N GLY A 644 5.88 -9.84 -12.46
CA GLY A 644 5.27 -9.71 -13.79
C GLY A 644 5.09 -8.27 -14.30
N LEU A 645 5.52 -7.25 -13.54
CA LEU A 645 5.66 -5.87 -14.05
C LEU A 645 7.11 -5.58 -14.45
N GLY A 646 7.27 -4.80 -15.53
CA GLY A 646 8.57 -4.31 -15.99
C GLY A 646 9.07 -3.11 -15.17
N PRO A 647 10.33 -2.67 -15.37
CA PRO A 647 10.98 -1.60 -14.61
C PRO A 647 10.44 -0.17 -14.90
N SER A 648 9.18 -0.05 -15.34
CA SER A 648 8.53 1.21 -15.70
C SER A 648 7.95 1.98 -14.51
N PHE A 649 8.06 1.43 -13.30
CA PHE A 649 7.77 2.12 -12.05
C PHE A 649 9.10 2.61 -11.45
N SER A 650 9.27 3.92 -11.29
CA SER A 650 10.58 4.58 -11.12
C SER A 650 11.37 4.26 -9.84
N GLU A 651 10.82 3.44 -8.93
CA GLU A 651 11.46 3.05 -7.67
C GLU A 651 11.35 1.53 -7.38
N ALA A 652 10.71 0.74 -8.27
CA ALA A 652 10.44 -0.68 -8.03
C ALA A 652 11.27 -1.59 -8.95
N PHE A 653 11.86 -2.64 -8.37
CA PHE A 653 12.62 -3.62 -9.15
C PHE A 653 11.68 -4.53 -9.94
N SER A 654 12.09 -4.90 -11.16
CA SER A 654 11.55 -6.10 -11.82
C SER A 654 12.15 -7.34 -11.14
N LEU A 655 11.43 -8.46 -11.10
CA LEU A 655 11.93 -9.69 -10.47
C LEU A 655 13.27 -10.15 -11.07
N SER A 656 13.46 -10.03 -12.39
CA SER A 656 14.74 -10.30 -13.05
C SER A 656 15.85 -9.33 -12.63
N GLY A 657 15.52 -8.04 -12.46
CA GLY A 657 16.48 -7.04 -12.00
C GLY A 657 16.91 -7.23 -10.55
N ALA A 658 15.97 -7.60 -9.66
CA ALA A 658 16.28 -7.92 -8.26
C ALA A 658 17.18 -9.15 -8.14
N ILE A 659 16.84 -10.24 -8.84
CA ILE A 659 17.65 -11.48 -8.83
C ILE A 659 19.06 -11.24 -9.39
N LYS A 660 19.19 -10.49 -10.49
CA LYS A 660 20.51 -10.12 -11.04
C LYS A 660 21.33 -9.29 -10.04
N ARG A 661 20.75 -8.20 -9.50
CA ARG A 661 21.40 -7.32 -8.53
C ARG A 661 21.89 -8.05 -7.27
N ALA A 662 21.11 -9.02 -6.77
CA ALA A 662 21.53 -9.84 -5.64
C ALA A 662 22.77 -10.69 -6.01
N PHE A 663 22.69 -11.42 -7.13
CA PHE A 663 23.75 -12.29 -7.63
C PHE A 663 24.94 -11.60 -8.32
N ASP A 664 24.96 -10.26 -8.36
CA ASP A 664 26.13 -9.45 -8.72
C ASP A 664 27.14 -9.37 -7.56
N ASN A 665 26.69 -9.50 -6.30
CA ASN A 665 27.52 -9.31 -5.10
C ASN A 665 27.39 -10.41 -4.03
N PHE A 666 26.37 -11.28 -4.10
CA PHE A 666 26.09 -12.30 -3.10
C PHE A 666 25.88 -13.69 -3.75
N PRO A 667 26.28 -14.80 -3.12
CA PRO A 667 26.08 -16.16 -3.66
C PRO A 667 24.64 -16.66 -3.51
N SER A 668 23.92 -16.15 -2.51
CA SER A 668 22.55 -16.52 -2.19
C SER A 668 21.65 -15.28 -2.14
N MET A 669 20.34 -15.48 -2.19
CA MET A 669 19.34 -14.47 -1.89
C MET A 669 18.13 -15.11 -1.21
N ILE A 670 17.43 -14.34 -0.37
CA ILE A 670 16.12 -14.72 0.15
C ILE A 670 15.09 -13.86 -0.57
N LEU A 671 14.06 -14.51 -1.13
CA LEU A 671 12.96 -13.89 -1.87
C LEU A 671 11.65 -14.17 -1.13
N VAL A 672 10.96 -13.11 -0.72
CA VAL A 672 9.66 -13.18 -0.05
C VAL A 672 8.58 -12.84 -1.07
N LEU A 673 7.83 -13.85 -1.52
CA LEU A 673 6.66 -13.70 -2.38
C LEU A 673 5.39 -13.63 -1.51
N LYS A 674 4.92 -12.41 -1.23
CA LYS A 674 3.84 -12.11 -0.27
C LYS A 674 4.17 -12.58 1.16
N GLU A 675 3.84 -13.82 1.50
CA GLU A 675 4.04 -14.48 2.80
C GLU A 675 4.89 -15.77 2.66
N THR A 676 5.35 -16.07 1.44
CA THR A 676 6.18 -17.24 1.14
C THR A 676 7.62 -16.82 0.92
N SER A 677 8.47 -17.07 1.92
CA SER A 677 9.92 -16.93 1.81
C SER A 677 10.52 -18.17 1.15
N VAL A 678 11.42 -17.95 0.19
CA VAL A 678 12.25 -19.00 -0.44
C VAL A 678 13.70 -18.54 -0.50
N MET A 679 14.63 -19.49 -0.38
CA MET A 679 16.06 -19.26 -0.61
C MET A 679 16.37 -19.60 -2.07
N ILE A 680 17.18 -18.76 -2.73
CA ILE A 680 17.71 -19.01 -4.06
C ILE A 680 19.23 -18.87 -4.00
N HIS A 681 19.97 -19.89 -4.45
CA HIS A 681 21.42 -19.91 -4.47
C HIS A 681 21.95 -20.09 -5.90
N LYS A 682 23.06 -19.42 -6.22
CA LYS A 682 23.69 -19.44 -7.55
C LYS A 682 25.01 -20.21 -7.49
N SER A 683 25.00 -21.43 -8.02
CA SER A 683 26.22 -22.18 -8.34
C SER A 683 26.79 -21.71 -9.69
N THR A 684 27.94 -22.26 -10.11
CA THR A 684 28.64 -21.89 -11.36
C THR A 684 27.72 -21.90 -12.60
N ASP A 685 26.96 -22.99 -12.77
CA ASP A 685 26.20 -23.29 -13.99
C ASP A 685 24.71 -23.61 -13.71
N SER A 686 24.20 -23.23 -12.54
CA SER A 686 22.79 -23.51 -12.16
C SER A 686 22.32 -22.70 -10.96
N PHE A 687 20.99 -22.54 -10.87
CA PHE A 687 20.33 -21.97 -9.71
C PHE A 687 19.62 -23.06 -8.90
N TRP A 688 19.75 -22.99 -7.58
CA TRP A 688 19.01 -23.83 -6.64
C TRP A 688 17.94 -22.99 -5.95
N LEU A 689 16.79 -23.59 -5.66
CA LEU A 689 15.72 -22.96 -4.89
C LEU A 689 15.25 -23.92 -3.80
N PHE A 690 15.31 -23.46 -2.55
CA PHE A 690 14.76 -24.14 -1.39
C PHE A 690 13.47 -23.45 -0.93
N ASP A 691 12.40 -24.24 -0.75
CA ASP A 691 11.11 -23.78 -0.28
C ASP A 691 10.58 -24.71 0.82
N SER A 692 10.46 -24.19 2.04
CA SER A 692 10.03 -24.91 3.24
C SER A 692 8.52 -25.17 3.32
N HIS A 693 7.73 -24.57 2.44
CA HIS A 693 6.27 -24.69 2.44
C HIS A 693 5.81 -26.03 1.84
N SER A 694 4.51 -26.33 1.98
CA SER A 694 3.94 -27.56 1.41
C SER A 694 3.87 -27.48 -0.13
N ARG A 695 4.78 -28.20 -0.81
CA ARG A 695 4.90 -28.29 -2.28
C ARG A 695 4.79 -29.72 -2.79
N ASN A 696 4.31 -29.86 -4.03
CA ASN A 696 4.34 -31.14 -4.76
C ASN A 696 5.65 -31.33 -5.53
N GLN A 697 5.78 -32.48 -6.21
CA GLN A 697 6.94 -32.85 -7.04
C GLN A 697 7.30 -31.86 -8.17
N ASN A 698 6.43 -30.89 -8.49
CA ASN A 698 6.70 -29.84 -9.48
C ASN A 698 7.10 -28.50 -8.84
N GLY A 699 7.25 -28.44 -7.51
CA GLY A 699 7.47 -27.20 -6.76
C GLY A 699 6.23 -26.35 -6.54
N MET A 700 5.03 -26.85 -6.89
CA MET A 700 3.80 -26.06 -6.82
C MET A 700 3.05 -26.28 -5.49
N PRO A 701 2.33 -25.27 -4.96
CA PRO A 701 1.54 -25.40 -3.72
C PRO A 701 0.63 -26.63 -3.72
N SER A 702 0.61 -27.37 -2.60
CA SER A 702 -0.15 -28.62 -2.43
C SER A 702 -0.58 -28.78 -0.98
N ALA A 703 -1.80 -29.27 -0.73
CA ALA A 703 -2.27 -29.53 0.64
C ALA A 703 -1.50 -30.68 1.31
N ASN A 704 -1.12 -31.71 0.53
CA ASN A 704 -0.36 -32.87 0.99
C ASN A 704 1.09 -32.81 0.48
N GLY A 705 1.67 -31.61 0.45
CA GLY A 705 3.03 -31.38 -0.02
C GLY A 705 4.09 -31.62 1.06
N LYS A 706 5.35 -31.32 0.69
CA LYS A 706 6.55 -31.36 1.53
C LYS A 706 7.43 -30.14 1.20
N GLY A 707 8.39 -29.81 2.06
CA GLY A 707 9.47 -28.89 1.71
C GLY A 707 10.28 -29.46 0.54
N VAL A 708 10.81 -28.59 -0.31
CA VAL A 708 11.48 -29.00 -1.57
C VAL A 708 12.76 -28.21 -1.82
N LEU A 709 13.74 -28.90 -2.41
CA LEU A 709 14.89 -28.31 -3.06
C LEU A 709 14.83 -28.63 -4.55
N MET A 710 15.02 -27.61 -5.39
CA MET A 710 14.86 -27.68 -6.84
C MET A 710 16.07 -27.10 -7.57
N LYS A 711 16.50 -27.75 -8.65
CA LYS A 711 17.55 -27.25 -9.55
C LYS A 711 16.98 -26.67 -10.85
N PHE A 712 17.49 -25.51 -11.24
CA PHE A 712 17.21 -24.81 -12.50
C PHE A 712 18.51 -24.61 -13.28
N GLN A 713 18.48 -24.82 -14.60
CA GLN A 713 19.67 -24.70 -15.45
C GLN A 713 20.04 -23.24 -15.72
N ASP A 714 19.04 -22.38 -15.91
CA ASP A 714 19.24 -20.97 -16.24
C ASP A 714 18.25 -20.05 -15.49
N LEU A 715 18.53 -18.75 -15.57
CA LEU A 715 17.75 -17.70 -14.92
C LEU A 715 16.34 -17.57 -15.51
N ASP A 716 16.14 -17.89 -16.80
CA ASP A 716 14.84 -17.76 -17.45
C ASP A 716 13.89 -18.88 -16.99
N ASP A 717 14.38 -20.10 -16.80
CA ASP A 717 13.63 -21.23 -16.24
C ASP A 717 13.27 -21.02 -14.77
N LEU A 718 14.18 -20.43 -13.98
CA LEU A 718 13.88 -19.96 -12.62
C LEU A 718 12.81 -18.86 -12.63
N LEU A 719 12.93 -17.85 -13.48
CA LEU A 719 11.96 -16.75 -13.59
C LEU A 719 10.59 -17.21 -14.06
N LYS A 720 10.52 -18.15 -15.03
CA LYS A 720 9.27 -18.81 -15.46
C LYS A 720 8.62 -19.50 -14.25
N PHE A 721 9.39 -20.29 -13.49
CA PHE A 721 8.88 -20.98 -12.31
C PHE A 721 8.37 -20.02 -11.22
N LEU A 722 9.15 -19.02 -10.81
CA LEU A 722 8.72 -18.03 -9.82
C LEU A 722 7.45 -17.28 -10.27
N THR A 723 7.32 -17.03 -11.57
CA THR A 723 6.13 -16.41 -12.19
C THR A 723 4.92 -17.34 -12.25
N GLU A 724 5.11 -18.66 -12.30
CA GLU A 724 4.02 -19.65 -12.19
C GLU A 724 3.63 -19.89 -10.72
N MET A 725 4.63 -20.02 -9.85
CA MET A 725 4.47 -20.23 -8.40
C MET A 725 3.72 -19.05 -7.75
N SER A 726 4.09 -17.81 -8.06
CA SER A 726 3.38 -16.61 -7.58
C SER A 726 1.88 -16.61 -7.93
N LYS A 727 1.52 -16.98 -9.17
CA LYS A 727 0.11 -17.10 -9.62
C LYS A 727 -0.65 -18.26 -8.95
N ALA A 728 0.06 -19.26 -8.44
CA ALA A 728 -0.53 -20.37 -7.70
C ALA A 728 -0.66 -20.08 -6.20
N ILE A 729 0.23 -19.24 -5.64
CA ILE A 729 0.15 -18.73 -4.27
C ILE A 729 -0.97 -17.68 -4.13
N SER A 730 -1.18 -16.83 -5.14
CA SER A 730 -2.21 -15.79 -5.13
C SER A 730 -2.79 -15.52 -6.52
N SER A 731 -4.11 -15.29 -6.57
CA SER A 731 -4.82 -14.86 -7.80
C SER A 731 -4.71 -13.36 -8.09
N GLY A 732 -4.16 -12.57 -7.15
CA GLY A 732 -4.01 -11.12 -7.26
C GLY A 732 -2.62 -10.66 -7.72
N VAL A 733 -2.35 -9.37 -7.55
CA VAL A 733 -1.01 -8.80 -7.73
C VAL A 733 -0.09 -9.34 -6.62
N VAL A 734 1.04 -9.95 -7.00
CA VAL A 734 2.03 -10.46 -6.04
C VAL A 734 3.20 -9.49 -5.96
N THR A 735 3.34 -8.84 -4.80
CA THR A 735 4.55 -8.11 -4.44
C THR A 735 5.65 -9.07 -4.01
N PHE A 736 6.89 -8.65 -4.20
CA PHE A 736 8.06 -9.32 -3.64
C PHE A 736 8.93 -8.34 -2.85
N ASP A 737 9.56 -8.85 -1.79
CA ASP A 737 10.75 -8.27 -1.16
C ASP A 737 11.90 -9.27 -1.32
N SER A 738 13.14 -8.78 -1.39
CA SER A 738 14.31 -9.63 -1.52
C SER A 738 15.59 -8.92 -1.08
N ALA A 739 16.53 -9.70 -0.56
CA ALA A 739 17.91 -9.26 -0.34
C ALA A 739 18.88 -10.38 -0.74
N GLY A 740 20.06 -10.00 -1.24
CA GLY A 740 21.19 -10.90 -1.36
C GLY A 740 21.76 -11.22 0.02
N PHE A 741 22.21 -12.45 0.20
CA PHE A 741 22.79 -12.97 1.45
C PHE A 741 24.10 -13.70 1.16
N GLN A 742 25.09 -13.43 2.00
CA GLN A 742 26.29 -14.22 2.16
C GLN A 742 26.41 -14.54 3.64
N VAL A 743 26.81 -15.78 3.93
CA VAL A 743 27.07 -16.26 5.27
C VAL A 743 28.50 -16.77 5.26
N THR A 744 29.27 -16.49 6.31
CA THR A 744 30.68 -16.89 6.37
C THR A 744 30.95 -17.45 7.76
N GLU A 745 31.51 -18.65 7.81
CA GLU A 745 31.90 -19.29 9.07
C GLU A 745 32.98 -18.45 9.74
N THR A 746 32.83 -18.21 11.04
CA THR A 746 33.81 -17.51 11.87
C THR A 746 34.40 -18.50 12.86
N ASP A 747 35.73 -18.68 12.82
CA ASP A 747 36.44 -19.46 13.85
C ASP A 747 36.21 -18.82 15.24
N ASP A 748 36.01 -19.66 16.26
CA ASP A 748 35.94 -19.23 17.66
C ASP A 748 37.32 -18.78 18.15
N GLN A 749 37.67 -17.53 17.84
CA GLN A 749 38.64 -16.76 18.63
C GLN A 749 37.89 -15.72 19.45
N PRO A 750 38.06 -15.69 20.79
CA PRO A 750 37.54 -14.60 21.58
C PRO A 750 38.23 -13.31 21.12
N GLU A 751 37.44 -12.31 20.72
CA GLU A 751 37.97 -10.95 20.50
C GLU A 751 38.52 -10.43 21.83
N GLN A 752 39.83 -10.56 22.00
CA GLN A 752 40.56 -9.74 22.95
C GLN A 752 40.39 -8.30 22.48
N GLN A 753 39.65 -7.51 23.27
CA GLN A 753 39.61 -6.06 23.08
C GLN A 753 41.05 -5.55 22.96
N PRO A 754 41.40 -4.79 21.91
CA PRO A 754 42.72 -4.18 21.85
C PRO A 754 42.85 -3.25 23.06
N PRO A 755 43.97 -3.31 23.82
CA PRO A 755 44.14 -2.46 24.98
C PRO A 755 44.16 -0.99 24.56
N ASP A 756 43.44 -0.14 25.29
CA ASP A 756 43.40 1.30 25.08
C ASP A 756 44.82 1.88 24.89
N GLN A 757 45.15 2.24 23.66
CA GLN A 757 46.27 3.15 23.40
C GLN A 757 45.69 4.56 23.26
N PRO A 758 46.14 5.52 24.11
CA PRO A 758 45.56 6.84 24.14
C PRO A 758 45.88 7.61 22.87
N GLU A 759 44.85 8.13 22.20
CA GLU A 759 45.05 9.14 21.16
C GLU A 759 45.74 10.37 21.78
N GLN A 760 46.93 10.67 21.27
CA GLN A 760 47.75 11.77 21.75
C GLN A 760 47.10 13.10 21.34
N GLN A 761 46.71 13.91 22.33
CA GLN A 761 46.33 15.30 22.10
C GLN A 761 47.51 16.07 21.48
N PRO A 762 47.27 16.96 20.50
CA PRO A 762 48.31 17.86 20.01
C PRO A 762 48.77 18.81 21.14
N PRO A 763 50.05 19.22 21.17
CA PRO A 763 50.61 19.95 22.30
C PRO A 763 50.10 21.40 22.38
N ASP A 764 49.78 21.82 23.60
CA ASP A 764 49.51 23.22 23.94
C ASP A 764 50.71 24.13 23.64
N HIS A 765 50.42 25.30 23.07
CA HIS A 765 51.19 26.50 23.34
C HIS A 765 50.23 27.66 23.66
N PRO A 766 50.49 28.43 24.73
CA PRO A 766 49.53 29.40 25.27
C PRO A 766 49.64 30.75 24.55
N GLU A 767 48.58 31.58 24.63
CA GLU A 767 48.72 32.99 25.03
C GLU A 767 47.37 33.69 25.34
N GLN A 768 47.28 34.21 26.58
CA GLN A 768 46.64 35.48 26.98
C GLN A 768 45.12 35.70 26.85
N GLN A 769 44.44 35.63 28.02
CA GLN A 769 43.18 36.33 28.30
C GLN A 769 43.43 37.82 28.65
N PRO A 770 42.52 38.75 28.27
CA PRO A 770 42.25 39.98 28.99
C PRO A 770 41.12 39.78 30.05
N PRO A 771 40.99 40.67 31.05
CA PRO A 771 40.38 40.32 32.33
C PRO A 771 38.90 40.72 32.48
N ASP A 772 38.16 39.95 33.28
CA ASP A 772 36.92 40.40 33.93
C ASP A 772 37.21 40.99 35.33
N GLN A 773 36.50 42.07 35.66
CA GLN A 773 36.38 42.65 37.00
C GLN A 773 34.89 42.76 37.40
N PRO A 774 34.56 42.87 38.70
CA PRO A 774 33.60 41.95 39.30
C PRO A 774 32.24 42.58 39.67
N GLU A 775 31.54 41.91 40.61
CA GLU A 775 30.46 42.42 41.48
C GLU A 775 29.02 42.43 40.87
N GLN A 776 27.93 42.00 41.56
CA GLN A 776 27.67 41.72 42.99
C GLN A 776 26.69 40.54 43.22
N GLN A 777 26.74 39.92 44.41
CA GLN A 777 25.70 39.01 44.95
C GLN A 777 24.70 39.75 45.87
N PRO A 778 23.47 39.25 46.05
CA PRO A 778 22.67 39.39 47.27
C PRO A 778 22.66 38.08 48.11
N PRO A 779 22.30 38.14 49.42
CA PRO A 779 22.77 37.17 50.42
C PRO A 779 21.77 36.09 50.91
N ASP A 780 22.31 35.07 51.60
CA ASP A 780 21.62 33.97 52.29
C ASP A 780 20.83 34.36 53.56
N GLN A 781 19.83 33.53 53.92
CA GLN A 781 19.54 32.99 55.28
C GLN A 781 18.12 32.32 55.34
N PRO A 782 17.81 31.44 56.33
CA PRO A 782 18.44 30.14 56.60
C PRO A 782 17.40 28.99 56.81
N GLU A 783 17.86 27.74 56.95
CA GLU A 783 16.99 26.58 57.23
C GLU A 783 16.49 26.52 58.70
N GLN A 784 15.27 26.01 58.92
CA GLN A 784 14.74 25.63 60.24
C GLN A 784 13.96 24.31 60.18
N GLN A 785 14.22 23.42 61.15
CA GLN A 785 13.49 22.16 61.37
C GLN A 785 12.23 22.38 62.24
N PRO A 786 11.17 21.56 62.08
CA PRO A 786 10.12 21.38 63.09
C PRO A 786 10.33 20.13 63.98
N PRO A 787 9.74 20.07 65.20
CA PRO A 787 10.03 19.04 66.23
C PRO A 787 8.96 17.93 66.41
N ASP A 788 9.18 17.04 67.39
CA ASP A 788 8.53 15.74 67.66
C ASP A 788 7.24 15.69 68.54
N GLN A 789 6.39 14.68 68.25
CA GLN A 789 5.46 13.91 69.16
C GLN A 789 4.28 14.60 69.90
N PRO A 790 3.30 13.86 70.53
CA PRO A 790 2.93 12.42 70.52
C PRO A 790 1.39 12.08 70.34
N GLU A 791 1.00 10.80 70.16
CA GLU A 791 -0.31 10.19 70.61
C GLU A 791 -0.30 8.63 70.47
N GLN A 792 -0.30 7.84 71.56
CA GLN A 792 -1.39 7.10 72.25
C GLN A 792 -1.84 5.70 71.69
N GLN A 793 -2.08 4.73 72.61
CA GLN A 793 -2.55 3.32 72.45
C GLN A 793 -3.70 3.04 73.47
N PRO A 794 -4.20 1.79 73.69
CA PRO A 794 -5.03 0.85 72.90
C PRO A 794 -6.42 0.63 73.59
N PRO A 795 -7.24 -0.46 73.37
CA PRO A 795 -7.00 -1.81 73.95
C PRO A 795 -7.64 -3.09 73.29
N ASP A 796 -7.13 -4.26 73.70
CA ASP A 796 -7.74 -5.61 73.98
C ASP A 796 -8.65 -6.44 73.02
N GLN A 797 -8.09 -7.60 72.57
CA GLN A 797 -8.51 -9.04 72.71
C GLN A 797 -9.99 -9.51 72.68
N PRO A 798 -10.33 -10.81 72.39
CA PRO A 798 -9.50 -12.04 72.51
C PRO A 798 -9.59 -13.10 71.37
N GLU A 799 -8.90 -14.23 71.60
CA GLU A 799 -8.79 -15.44 70.76
C GLU A 799 -10.04 -16.35 70.76
N GLN A 800 -10.16 -17.22 69.74
CA GLN A 800 -10.75 -18.56 69.91
C GLN A 800 -10.26 -19.56 68.84
N GLN A 801 -10.26 -20.86 69.22
CA GLN A 801 -9.52 -21.96 68.58
C GLN A 801 -10.28 -22.63 67.40
N PRO A 802 -9.56 -23.40 66.55
CA PRO A 802 -10.03 -24.67 66.03
C PRO A 802 -9.33 -25.85 66.75
N PRO A 803 -10.05 -26.92 67.15
CA PRO A 803 -9.45 -28.08 67.84
C PRO A 803 -9.04 -29.22 66.88
N ASP A 804 -8.25 -30.14 67.46
CA ASP A 804 -8.03 -31.56 67.11
C ASP A 804 -7.22 -31.95 65.84
N GLN A 805 -5.94 -32.27 66.09
CA GLN A 805 -5.27 -33.45 65.52
C GLN A 805 -5.56 -34.66 66.43
N PRO A 806 -5.55 -35.92 65.94
CA PRO A 806 -4.29 -36.71 65.87
C PRO A 806 -4.26 -37.65 64.63
N GLU A 807 -3.24 -38.47 64.32
CA GLU A 807 -2.13 -39.07 65.08
C GLU A 807 -0.77 -39.01 64.34
N GLN A 808 0.32 -39.28 65.06
CA GLN A 808 1.71 -39.28 64.59
C GLN A 808 2.27 -40.71 64.48
N GLN A 809 3.28 -40.93 63.61
CA GLN A 809 4.54 -41.71 63.83
C GLN A 809 5.23 -42.06 62.47
N PRO A 810 6.51 -42.49 62.43
CA PRO A 810 7.74 -41.71 62.65
C PRO A 810 8.63 -41.70 61.37
N PRO A 811 9.79 -41.00 61.33
CA PRO A 811 10.53 -40.83 60.07
C PRO A 811 11.29 -42.10 59.64
N GLY A 812 10.84 -42.71 58.53
CA GLY A 812 11.65 -43.64 57.72
C GLY A 812 12.47 -42.89 56.68
N GLN A 813 13.67 -43.36 56.40
CA GLN A 813 14.53 -42.84 55.32
C GLN A 813 13.82 -42.98 53.96
N PRO A 814 13.84 -41.99 53.07
CA PRO A 814 13.42 -42.21 51.70
C PRO A 814 14.48 -43.05 50.98
N GLU A 815 14.14 -44.31 50.68
CA GLU A 815 14.77 -45.02 49.56
C GLU A 815 14.61 -44.18 48.29
N GLN A 816 15.69 -44.08 47.52
CA GLN A 816 15.74 -43.25 46.32
C GLN A 816 14.81 -43.84 45.24
N GLN A 817 13.71 -43.14 44.94
CA GLN A 817 12.89 -43.47 43.78
C GLN A 817 13.49 -42.85 42.51
N GLN A 818 13.98 -43.71 41.61
CA GLN A 818 14.29 -43.31 40.23
C GLN A 818 12.97 -42.93 39.54
N LEU A 819 12.90 -41.71 39.01
CA LEU A 819 11.73 -41.21 38.28
C LEU A 819 11.71 -41.82 36.87
N GLN A 820 10.68 -42.62 36.56
CA GLN A 820 10.44 -43.15 35.21
C GLN A 820 9.21 -42.47 34.58
N PRO A 821 9.13 -42.36 33.23
CA PRO A 821 7.92 -41.89 32.55
C PRO A 821 6.70 -42.74 32.87
N GLU A 822 5.51 -42.12 32.97
CA GLU A 822 4.28 -42.86 33.23
C GLU A 822 3.85 -43.70 32.01
N HIS A 823 3.10 -44.77 32.26
CA HIS A 823 2.88 -45.83 31.27
C HIS A 823 1.93 -45.43 30.11
N GLU A 824 1.40 -44.21 30.13
CA GLU A 824 0.51 -43.62 29.11
C GLU A 824 1.27 -42.71 28.11
N ASP A 825 2.53 -42.36 28.39
CA ASP A 825 3.37 -41.48 27.55
C ASP A 825 4.12 -42.26 26.44
N GLU A 826 3.39 -42.90 25.51
CA GLU A 826 3.98 -43.69 24.41
C GLU A 826 4.90 -42.87 23.46
N ASP A 827 4.73 -41.55 23.41
CA ASP A 827 5.47 -40.63 22.54
C ASP A 827 6.79 -40.08 23.16
N VAL A 828 7.14 -40.46 24.40
CA VAL A 828 8.44 -40.07 25.01
C VAL A 828 9.60 -40.77 24.30
N VAL A 829 10.61 -40.00 23.89
CA VAL A 829 11.82 -40.48 23.20
C VAL A 829 13.09 -40.03 23.92
N CYS A 830 14.13 -40.86 23.90
CA CYS A 830 15.42 -40.52 24.49
C CYS A 830 16.14 -39.49 23.62
N MET A 831 16.50 -38.33 24.17
CA MET A 831 17.05 -37.21 23.40
C MET A 831 18.38 -37.53 22.66
N PHE A 832 19.13 -38.55 23.09
CA PHE A 832 20.42 -38.92 22.52
C PHE A 832 20.34 -40.05 21.47
N CYS A 833 19.55 -41.10 21.71
CA CYS A 833 19.46 -42.26 20.82
C CYS A 833 18.16 -42.31 19.99
N LEU A 834 17.19 -41.45 20.29
CA LEU A 834 15.88 -41.33 19.64
C LEU A 834 15.00 -42.60 19.71
N GLU A 835 15.33 -43.54 20.60
CA GLU A 835 14.49 -44.68 20.91
C GLU A 835 13.31 -44.24 21.80
N SER A 836 12.11 -44.72 21.48
CA SER A 836 10.88 -44.43 22.22
C SER A 836 10.77 -45.27 23.49
N TRP A 837 10.25 -44.68 24.57
CA TRP A 837 9.95 -45.33 25.84
C TRP A 837 9.21 -46.66 25.65
N GLY A 838 8.10 -46.65 24.90
CA GLY A 838 7.31 -47.86 24.58
C GLY A 838 7.99 -48.94 23.72
N LYS A 839 9.27 -48.77 23.35
CA LYS A 839 10.12 -49.79 22.68
C LYS A 839 11.40 -50.12 23.45
N SER A 840 11.69 -49.40 24.54
CA SER A 840 12.89 -49.60 25.34
C SER A 840 12.89 -50.95 26.05
N LYS A 841 14.04 -51.39 26.54
CA LYS A 841 14.13 -52.67 27.25
C LYS A 841 13.40 -52.57 28.60
N PRO A 842 12.69 -53.63 29.03
CA PRO A 842 12.08 -53.64 30.36
C PRO A 842 13.13 -53.39 31.45
N ASN A 843 12.81 -52.47 32.38
CA ASN A 843 13.67 -52.00 33.48
C ASN A 843 14.96 -51.26 33.06
N GLU A 844 15.04 -50.74 31.84
CA GLU A 844 16.11 -49.79 31.46
C GLU A 844 15.82 -48.44 32.14
N PRO A 845 16.76 -47.85 32.91
CA PRO A 845 16.48 -46.65 33.70
C PRO A 845 16.53 -45.38 32.83
N TRP A 846 15.57 -44.50 33.08
CA TRP A 846 15.37 -43.23 32.40
C TRP A 846 15.39 -42.09 33.41
N ILE A 847 15.74 -40.90 32.93
CA ILE A 847 15.85 -39.69 33.74
C ILE A 847 15.46 -38.46 32.94
N CYS A 848 14.93 -37.46 33.63
CA CYS A 848 14.48 -36.19 33.06
C CYS A 848 15.49 -35.09 33.38
N CYS A 849 15.90 -34.30 32.38
CA CYS A 849 16.76 -33.15 32.58
C CYS A 849 15.99 -32.04 33.32
N SER A 850 16.52 -31.64 34.48
CA SER A 850 15.92 -30.64 35.39
C SER A 850 15.76 -29.21 34.82
N VAL A 851 16.31 -28.93 33.63
CA VAL A 851 16.25 -27.61 32.97
C VAL A 851 15.27 -27.60 31.80
N CYS A 852 15.36 -28.57 30.89
CA CYS A 852 14.54 -28.61 29.66
C CYS A 852 13.38 -29.62 29.69
N ASN A 853 13.23 -30.36 30.79
CA ASN A 853 12.24 -31.44 30.98
C ASN A 853 12.24 -32.51 29.86
N GLN A 854 13.35 -32.67 29.15
CA GLN A 854 13.55 -33.74 28.17
C GLN A 854 14.07 -35.01 28.84
N TRP A 855 13.70 -36.15 28.29
CA TRP A 855 14.01 -37.47 28.84
C TRP A 855 15.15 -38.18 28.10
N CYS A 856 15.91 -39.01 28.82
CA CYS A 856 16.88 -39.93 28.24
C CYS A 856 17.10 -41.17 29.09
N HIS A 857 17.69 -42.23 28.51
CA HIS A 857 18.29 -43.32 29.28
C HIS A 857 19.46 -42.79 30.13
N GLU A 858 19.61 -43.26 31.36
CA GLU A 858 20.74 -42.87 32.24
C GLU A 858 22.11 -43.16 31.57
N GLN A 859 22.21 -44.29 30.85
CA GLN A 859 23.43 -44.68 30.12
C GLN A 859 23.76 -43.76 28.94
N CYS A 860 22.74 -43.18 28.29
CA CYS A 860 22.96 -42.24 27.19
C CYS A 860 23.40 -40.86 27.67
N GLY A 861 22.92 -40.44 28.84
CA GLY A 861 23.27 -39.16 29.47
C GLY A 861 24.58 -39.17 30.26
N GLN A 862 25.32 -40.28 30.30
CA GLN A 862 26.62 -40.46 30.98
C GLN A 862 26.64 -39.93 32.44
N ILE A 863 25.66 -40.36 33.24
CA ILE A 863 25.32 -39.70 34.50
C ILE A 863 26.10 -40.27 35.69
N ASP A 864 26.84 -39.41 36.38
CA ASP A 864 27.55 -39.72 37.63
C ASP A 864 26.68 -39.54 38.91
N ASP A 865 25.70 -38.63 38.90
CA ASP A 865 24.75 -38.40 40.01
C ASP A 865 23.32 -38.15 39.47
N PRO A 866 22.33 -39.01 39.77
CA PRO A 866 20.97 -38.88 39.26
C PRO A 866 20.12 -37.83 39.99
N THR A 867 20.59 -37.22 41.10
CA THR A 867 19.76 -36.34 41.93
C THR A 867 19.55 -34.93 41.36
N SER A 868 20.41 -34.48 40.43
CA SER A 868 20.26 -33.17 39.76
C SER A 868 20.73 -33.19 38.31
N TYR A 869 20.30 -34.20 37.55
CA TYR A 869 20.71 -34.32 36.14
C TYR A 869 20.34 -33.07 35.33
N LYS A 870 21.36 -32.56 34.63
CA LYS A 870 21.26 -31.62 33.51
C LYS A 870 21.92 -32.29 32.33
N CYS A 871 21.23 -32.35 31.19
CA CYS A 871 21.86 -32.88 29.98
C CYS A 871 22.90 -31.91 29.43
N ASP A 872 23.82 -32.43 28.62
CA ASP A 872 24.92 -31.68 28.00
C ASP A 872 24.44 -30.42 27.27
N PHE A 873 23.25 -30.48 26.66
CA PHE A 873 22.58 -29.35 25.98
C PHE A 873 22.04 -28.24 26.91
N CYS A 874 22.18 -28.41 28.23
CA CYS A 874 21.74 -27.47 29.28
C CYS A 874 22.84 -27.23 30.33
N LEU A 875 24.09 -27.61 30.02
CA LEU A 875 25.28 -27.38 30.85
C LEU A 875 26.15 -26.21 30.35
N GLU A 876 25.81 -25.62 29.19
CA GLU A 876 26.42 -24.39 28.64
C GLU A 876 25.53 -23.15 28.88
#